data_AF-A0AAD8XXH7-F1
#
_entry.id   AF-A0AAD8XXH7-F1
#
_cell.length_a   1.000
_cell.length_b   1.000
_cell.length_c   1.000
_cell.angle_alpha   90.00
_cell.angle_beta   90.00
_cell.angle_gamma   90.00
#
_symmetry.space_group_name_H-M   'P 1'
#
loop_
_entity.id
_entity.type
_entity.pdbx_description
1 polymer ?
#
loop_
_entity_poly.entity_id
_entity_poly.type
_entity_poly.pdbx_seq_one_letter_code
_entity_poly.pdbx_strand_id
1 'polypeptide(L)'
;MKRKPIKKHIIGDIIQFNSTIGQQQHLLVFFYYFSTYLSSLPLVPFHLNTSIIMPKIYEGNSVPISNAELATLIDAYPKPASLTEYSYGTAGFRYEASLLPCVFVRMGIFSALRSASLGGEEVGVMITASHNPEPDNGMKLADSHGGMLDADWEAHAVSLANAPTSKQTLVLMDTLIQHAKGHHPTKDGKLPKMVVHVGRDTRSHSPQLAALVIRAARAMGATVIDHGLVSTPMLHHFVMHANGHLLPNIIPQRCNESGYYEIMALSYAALLRTGGNRERLSTTSKLVIDGACGIGALKIEKFGQIFAMLQAEGSTKGLPLLHTVNYPGDGPLNDSCGAEYVQKQQLPPKLFKASGVSKKYMTSFDGDADRVVFHYEDESGKFHLLDGDKIAVLVTAFIQEEIRCIDPEEQAVKCGVVQTAYANGSSTLYLKNVVKTNVVIAKTGVKFVHAAAHHNFDVGVYFEANGHGTVLFGPKFYDFVAAAGARLRGTHRHDRANIALRRLRALPALVNQSVGDAMSDMLLVDAILFLKGWDLSTWAKLYNDMPSKQAKVKVADRTVISTNDNETAATAPVSLQTALQSAMDAMALQEGGNGPKPRCFVRPSGTEDAVRVYAEANSQRGADTLASEAMMLVHKLCGGVGSPPKSFLANSL
;
A
#
# COMPACT_ATOMS: atom_id res chain seq x y z
N MET A 1 23.27 -54.30 36.71
CA MET A 1 24.48 -54.65 35.92
C MET A 1 24.16 -54.41 34.45
N LYS A 2 24.89 -53.72 33.59
CA LYS A 2 26.04 -52.81 33.66
C LYS A 2 25.78 -51.80 32.54
N ARG A 3 25.74 -50.50 32.87
CA ARG A 3 25.99 -49.41 31.91
C ARG A 3 27.50 -49.34 31.68
N LYS A 4 27.94 -49.10 30.44
CA LYS A 4 29.20 -48.37 30.15
C LYS A 4 29.12 -47.65 28.78
N PRO A 5 29.89 -46.57 28.59
CA PRO A 5 29.46 -45.35 27.90
C PRO A 5 30.28 -45.04 26.64
N ILE A 6 29.82 -44.10 25.81
CA ILE A 6 30.67 -43.44 24.80
C ILE A 6 30.52 -41.92 24.94
N LYS A 7 31.68 -41.27 24.86
CA LYS A 7 32.09 -39.96 25.36
C LYS A 7 31.59 -38.77 24.53
N LYS A 8 31.51 -37.61 25.20
CA LYS A 8 31.47 -36.24 24.65
C LYS A 8 32.85 -35.79 24.12
N HIS A 9 32.82 -34.77 23.24
CA HIS A 9 33.87 -33.84 22.76
C HIS A 9 34.67 -34.32 21.53
N ILE A 10 34.84 -33.56 20.42
CA ILE A 10 35.04 -32.10 20.17
C ILE A 10 34.54 -31.78 18.73
N ILE A 11 33.63 -30.81 18.52
CA ILE A 11 33.84 -29.49 17.87
C ILE A 11 34.80 -29.50 16.66
N GLY A 12 34.26 -29.30 15.46
CA GLY A 12 35.01 -29.00 14.24
C GLY A 12 34.08 -28.98 13.03
N ASP A 13 33.97 -27.82 12.39
CA ASP A 13 33.56 -27.62 10.99
C ASP A 13 32.06 -27.66 10.64
N ILE A 14 31.37 -26.57 11.00
CA ILE A 14 30.27 -26.02 10.19
C ILE A 14 30.84 -24.79 9.49
N ILE A 15 31.04 -24.84 8.18
CA ILE A 15 30.90 -23.75 7.20
C ILE A 15 31.23 -24.32 5.82
N GLN A 16 30.19 -24.42 4.98
CA GLN A 16 30.14 -24.37 3.51
C GLN A 16 29.06 -25.33 3.02
N PHE A 17 27.86 -24.80 2.79
CA PHE A 17 26.88 -25.47 1.94
C PHE A 17 26.50 -24.55 0.79
N ASN A 18 26.85 -25.01 -0.41
CA ASN A 18 26.55 -24.42 -1.69
C ASN A 18 25.03 -24.36 -1.95
N SER A 19 24.65 -23.30 -2.66
CA SER A 19 23.35 -22.67 -2.82
C SER A 19 22.36 -23.35 -3.79
N THR A 20 22.42 -24.67 -3.99
CA THR A 20 21.54 -25.33 -4.99
C THR A 20 20.68 -26.46 -4.42
N ILE A 21 20.95 -26.95 -3.21
CA ILE A 21 20.21 -28.08 -2.60
C ILE A 21 19.16 -27.61 -1.58
N GLY A 22 19.28 -26.39 -1.05
CA GLY A 22 18.31 -25.83 -0.09
C GLY A 22 16.91 -25.63 -0.67
N GLN A 23 16.77 -25.34 -1.96
CA GLN A 23 15.44 -25.14 -2.57
C GLN A 23 14.59 -26.43 -2.55
N GLN A 24 15.19 -27.61 -2.76
CA GLN A 24 14.43 -28.87 -2.77
C GLN A 24 13.97 -29.31 -1.36
N GLN A 25 14.73 -29.04 -0.31
CA GLN A 25 14.32 -29.38 1.06
C GLN A 25 13.26 -28.42 1.62
N HIS A 26 13.28 -27.13 1.25
CA HIS A 26 12.23 -26.18 1.62
C HIS A 26 10.91 -26.39 0.86
N LEU A 27 10.97 -26.93 -0.37
CA LEU A 27 9.80 -27.41 -1.12
C LEU A 27 9.06 -28.53 -0.37
N LEU A 28 9.79 -29.50 0.22
CA LEU A 28 9.21 -30.58 1.03
C LEU A 28 8.50 -30.10 2.30
N VAL A 29 9.01 -29.05 2.94
CA VAL A 29 8.37 -28.45 4.12
C VAL A 29 7.10 -27.67 3.74
N PHE A 30 7.09 -27.03 2.57
CA PHE A 30 5.89 -26.41 1.99
C PHE A 30 4.79 -27.44 1.70
N PHE A 31 5.14 -28.59 1.09
CA PHE A 31 4.18 -29.68 0.87
C PHE A 31 3.58 -30.23 2.16
N TYR A 32 4.38 -30.32 3.22
CA TYR A 32 3.89 -30.82 4.48
C TYR A 32 2.93 -29.83 5.13
N TYR A 33 3.27 -28.54 5.20
CA TYR A 33 2.41 -27.52 5.84
C TYR A 33 1.13 -27.22 5.04
N PHE A 34 1.21 -27.09 3.71
CA PHE A 34 0.05 -26.80 2.87
C PHE A 34 -0.89 -28.01 2.72
N SER A 35 -0.36 -29.24 2.63
CA SER A 35 -1.21 -30.45 2.54
C SER A 35 -1.78 -30.92 3.88
N THR A 36 -1.16 -30.59 5.02
CA THR A 36 -1.75 -30.90 6.33
C THR A 36 -2.75 -29.87 6.83
N TYR A 37 -2.65 -28.59 6.44
CA TYR A 37 -3.49 -27.53 7.01
C TYR A 37 -4.45 -26.81 6.04
N LEU A 38 -4.25 -26.88 4.71
CA LEU A 38 -5.07 -26.12 3.75
C LEU A 38 -5.69 -26.96 2.60
N SER A 39 -5.20 -28.16 2.27
CA SER A 39 -5.87 -29.04 1.29
C SER A 39 -5.53 -30.52 1.47
N SER A 40 -6.54 -31.40 1.52
CA SER A 40 -6.39 -32.86 1.58
C SER A 40 -6.01 -33.52 0.23
N LEU A 41 -5.25 -32.83 -0.62
CA LEU A 41 -4.77 -33.36 -1.90
C LEU A 41 -3.29 -32.99 -2.10
N PRO A 42 -2.46 -33.92 -2.61
CA PRO A 42 -1.05 -33.65 -2.89
C PRO A 42 -0.96 -32.67 -4.07
N LEU A 43 -0.48 -31.46 -3.81
CA LEU A 43 -0.09 -30.52 -4.85
C LEU A 43 1.22 -31.01 -5.49
N VAL A 44 1.31 -30.94 -6.81
CA VAL A 44 2.53 -31.27 -7.60
C VAL A 44 3.53 -30.11 -7.44
N PRO A 45 4.87 -30.33 -7.51
CA PRO A 45 5.85 -29.25 -7.50
C PRO A 45 5.61 -28.22 -8.59
N PHE A 46 5.24 -27.02 -8.15
CA PHE A 46 5.04 -25.85 -8.97
C PHE A 46 6.41 -25.28 -9.35
N HIS A 47 7.01 -25.80 -10.42
CA HIS A 47 8.20 -25.20 -11.02
C HIS A 47 7.77 -24.12 -12.02
N LEU A 48 7.77 -22.86 -11.57
CA LEU A 48 7.61 -21.70 -12.45
C LEU A 48 8.84 -21.57 -13.36
N ASN A 49 8.83 -22.32 -14.47
CA ASN A 49 9.89 -22.30 -15.47
C ASN A 49 9.72 -21.10 -16.44
N THR A 50 9.64 -19.90 -15.89
CA THR A 50 9.63 -18.64 -16.65
C THR A 50 10.98 -17.96 -16.49
N SER A 51 11.37 -17.11 -17.44
CA SER A 51 12.54 -16.24 -17.32
C SER A 51 12.47 -15.39 -16.03
N ILE A 52 13.07 -15.89 -14.94
CA ILE A 52 13.17 -15.18 -13.67
C ILE A 52 14.20 -14.07 -13.86
N ILE A 53 13.78 -12.82 -13.73
CA ILE A 53 14.72 -11.70 -13.63
C ILE A 53 15.35 -11.83 -12.24
N MET A 54 16.54 -12.40 -12.19
CA MET A 54 17.31 -12.44 -10.96
C MET A 54 17.77 -11.02 -10.61
N PRO A 55 17.62 -10.59 -9.35
CA PRO A 55 18.11 -9.29 -8.95
C PRO A 55 19.62 -9.22 -9.13
N LYS A 56 20.12 -8.05 -9.50
CA LYS A 56 21.56 -7.81 -9.58
C LYS A 56 22.09 -7.49 -8.20
N ILE A 57 23.02 -8.31 -7.72
CA ILE A 57 23.63 -8.15 -6.41
C ILE A 57 24.99 -7.47 -6.56
N TYR A 58 25.20 -6.40 -5.80
CA TYR A 58 26.48 -5.73 -5.64
C TYR A 58 26.98 -6.01 -4.22
N GLU A 59 27.96 -6.91 -4.09
CA GLU A 59 28.48 -7.28 -2.77
C GLU A 59 29.17 -6.10 -2.07
N GLY A 60 28.93 -5.99 -0.78
CA GLY A 60 29.51 -4.99 0.12
C GLY A 60 30.30 -5.62 1.25
N ASN A 61 31.22 -4.85 1.82
CA ASN A 61 32.09 -5.27 2.94
C ASN A 61 31.82 -4.48 4.23
N SER A 62 30.80 -3.62 4.23
CA SER A 62 30.43 -2.70 5.32
C SER A 62 31.55 -1.76 5.77
N VAL A 63 32.47 -1.45 4.85
CA VAL A 63 33.53 -0.46 5.03
C VAL A 63 33.31 0.68 4.04
N PRO A 64 32.99 1.89 4.52
CA PRO A 64 32.91 3.06 3.65
C PRO A 64 34.23 3.33 2.94
N ILE A 65 34.15 3.86 1.72
CA ILE A 65 35.31 4.44 1.04
C ILE A 65 35.82 5.68 1.81
N SER A 66 36.95 6.24 1.41
CA SER A 66 37.52 7.38 2.14
C SER A 66 36.60 8.60 2.14
N ASN A 67 36.69 9.42 3.19
CA ASN A 67 35.90 10.66 3.29
C ASN A 67 36.15 11.60 2.10
N ALA A 68 37.35 11.60 1.51
CA ALA A 68 37.68 12.40 0.33
C ALA A 68 36.93 11.92 -0.93
N GLU A 69 36.84 10.59 -1.12
CA GLU A 69 36.08 10.01 -2.23
C GLU A 69 34.58 10.19 -2.04
N LEU A 70 34.06 10.04 -0.81
CA LEU A 70 32.66 10.35 -0.48
C LEU A 70 32.34 11.82 -0.74
N ALA A 71 33.20 12.74 -0.31
CA ALA A 71 33.04 14.17 -0.58
C ALA A 71 32.98 14.45 -2.09
N THR A 72 33.88 13.84 -2.86
CA THR A 72 33.88 13.95 -4.33
C THR A 72 32.55 13.47 -4.94
N LEU A 73 32.00 12.35 -4.45
CA LEU A 73 30.69 11.85 -4.89
C LEU A 73 29.55 12.81 -4.54
N ILE A 74 29.56 13.38 -3.34
CA ILE A 74 28.52 14.32 -2.88
C ILE A 74 28.59 15.64 -3.66
N ASP A 75 29.79 16.18 -3.85
CA ASP A 75 30.01 17.47 -4.51
C ASP A 75 29.73 17.42 -6.02
N ALA A 76 29.75 16.23 -6.63
CA ALA A 76 29.31 16.03 -8.01
C ALA A 76 27.79 16.23 -8.20
N TYR A 77 27.00 16.22 -7.11
CA TYR A 77 25.54 16.40 -7.15
C TYR A 77 25.11 17.42 -6.08
N PRO A 78 25.40 18.70 -6.29
CA PRO A 78 25.04 19.76 -5.35
C PRO A 78 23.53 19.97 -5.31
N LYS A 79 23.04 20.53 -4.20
CA LYS A 79 21.65 20.96 -4.08
C LYS A 79 21.34 22.05 -5.12
N PRO A 80 20.25 21.94 -5.91
CA PRO A 80 19.86 22.97 -6.85
C PRO A 80 19.60 24.31 -6.13
N ALA A 81 20.21 25.39 -6.64
CA ALA A 81 20.03 26.73 -6.08
C ALA A 81 18.58 27.25 -6.20
N SER A 82 17.80 26.70 -7.14
CA SER A 82 16.38 27.02 -7.35
C SER A 82 15.47 26.48 -6.24
N LEU A 83 15.95 25.55 -5.41
CA LEU A 83 15.15 24.91 -4.38
C LEU A 83 15.61 25.34 -2.99
N THR A 84 14.74 26.06 -2.28
CA THR A 84 15.02 26.51 -0.90
C THR A 84 15.27 25.33 0.03
N GLU A 85 14.41 24.31 0.00
CA GLU A 85 14.50 23.15 0.88
C GLU A 85 13.85 21.90 0.26
N TYR A 86 14.45 20.73 0.50
CA TYR A 86 13.78 19.45 0.32
C TYR A 86 12.97 19.09 1.57
N SER A 87 11.75 18.64 1.39
CA SER A 87 10.89 18.14 2.46
C SER A 87 10.59 16.65 2.26
N TYR A 88 10.53 15.90 3.34
CA TYR A 88 10.08 14.51 3.31
C TYR A 88 8.57 14.44 3.58
N GLY A 89 7.79 14.11 2.55
CA GLY A 89 6.34 14.05 2.64
C GLY A 89 5.81 12.73 3.21
N THR A 90 4.50 12.52 3.10
CA THR A 90 3.86 11.24 3.46
C THR A 90 4.38 10.04 2.65
N ALA A 91 4.97 10.29 1.49
CA ALA A 91 5.49 9.24 0.61
C ALA A 91 6.92 9.58 0.11
N GLY A 92 7.72 10.17 1.00
CA GLY A 92 9.13 10.49 0.78
C GLY A 92 9.38 11.77 -0.03
N PHE A 93 10.52 11.83 -0.71
CA PHE A 93 10.92 12.98 -1.54
C PHE A 93 10.28 12.86 -2.93
N ARG A 94 9.59 13.90 -3.40
CA ARG A 94 8.97 13.93 -4.73
C ARG A 94 9.08 15.31 -5.35
N TYR A 95 9.73 15.38 -6.51
CA TYR A 95 10.01 16.61 -7.24
C TYR A 95 10.09 16.33 -8.74
N GLU A 96 10.18 17.37 -9.55
CA GLU A 96 10.60 17.25 -10.94
C GLU A 96 11.96 16.55 -11.02
N ALA A 97 12.12 15.62 -11.96
CA ALA A 97 13.23 14.66 -11.93
C ALA A 97 14.61 15.32 -11.96
N SER A 98 14.77 16.46 -12.65
CA SER A 98 16.05 17.19 -12.72
C SER A 98 16.54 17.71 -11.37
N LEU A 99 15.64 17.87 -10.40
CA LEU A 99 15.95 18.37 -9.06
C LEU A 99 16.36 17.26 -8.08
N LEU A 100 16.32 15.99 -8.47
CA LEU A 100 16.50 14.85 -7.54
C LEU A 100 17.92 14.27 -7.39
N PRO A 101 18.89 14.43 -8.31
CA PRO A 101 20.19 13.75 -8.19
C PRO A 101 20.91 13.95 -6.84
N CYS A 102 20.87 15.17 -6.32
CA CYS A 102 21.42 15.53 -5.00
C CYS A 102 20.87 14.65 -3.87
N VAL A 103 19.55 14.52 -3.81
CA VAL A 103 18.84 13.73 -2.78
C VAL A 103 19.13 12.25 -2.95
N PHE A 104 19.20 11.75 -4.18
CA PHE A 104 19.37 10.32 -4.43
C PHE A 104 20.74 9.80 -4.00
N VAL A 105 21.80 10.58 -4.19
CA VAL A 105 23.13 10.26 -3.63
C VAL A 105 23.07 10.23 -2.10
N ARG A 106 22.52 11.28 -1.49
CA ARG A 106 22.43 11.38 -0.02
C ARG A 106 21.59 10.26 0.58
N MET A 107 20.51 9.85 -0.09
CA MET A 107 19.65 8.79 0.39
C MET A 107 20.22 7.39 0.18
N GLY A 108 21.06 7.17 -0.84
CA GLY A 108 21.85 5.93 -0.91
C GLY A 108 22.80 5.77 0.29
N ILE A 109 23.43 6.87 0.73
CA ILE A 109 24.23 6.90 1.97
C ILE A 109 23.33 6.65 3.20
N PHE A 110 22.23 7.39 3.29
CA PHE A 110 21.29 7.28 4.41
C PHE A 110 20.75 5.85 4.58
N SER A 111 20.32 5.20 3.51
CA SER A 111 19.76 3.83 3.57
C SER A 111 20.78 2.80 4.05
N ALA A 112 22.05 2.93 3.64
CA ALA A 112 23.12 2.08 4.18
C ALA A 112 23.26 2.28 5.71
N LEU A 113 23.31 3.54 6.15
CA LEU A 113 23.39 3.86 7.58
C LEU A 113 22.13 3.47 8.36
N ARG A 114 20.95 3.53 7.74
CA ARG A 114 19.70 3.05 8.35
C ARG A 114 19.77 1.55 8.59
N SER A 115 20.20 0.75 7.61
CA SER A 115 20.44 -0.69 7.80
C SER A 115 21.43 -0.95 8.95
N ALA A 116 22.56 -0.22 9.01
CA ALA A 116 23.50 -0.33 10.12
C ALA A 116 22.87 0.03 11.49
N SER A 117 22.02 1.06 11.54
CA SER A 117 21.34 1.50 12.75
C SER A 117 20.33 0.48 13.30
N LEU A 118 19.93 -0.48 12.46
CA LEU A 118 19.02 -1.57 12.80
C LEU A 118 19.77 -2.90 13.00
N GLY A 119 21.07 -2.84 13.30
CA GLY A 119 21.88 -4.05 13.52
C GLY A 119 22.13 -4.87 12.24
N GLY A 120 21.90 -4.28 11.07
CA GLY A 120 22.09 -4.91 9.78
C GLY A 120 20.84 -5.57 9.19
N GLU A 121 19.65 -5.25 9.72
CA GLU A 121 18.39 -5.55 9.03
C GLU A 121 18.37 -4.88 7.64
N GLU A 122 17.74 -5.55 6.68
CA GLU A 122 17.72 -5.13 5.27
C GLU A 122 16.67 -4.03 5.09
N VAL A 123 16.97 -2.98 4.33
CA VAL A 123 16.07 -1.82 4.09
C VAL A 123 15.86 -1.57 2.60
N GLY A 124 14.86 -0.77 2.22
CA GLY A 124 14.50 -0.53 0.82
C GLY A 124 14.53 0.92 0.36
N VAL A 125 14.80 1.11 -0.93
CA VAL A 125 14.63 2.39 -1.66
C VAL A 125 13.83 2.14 -2.93
N MET A 126 12.61 2.65 -2.97
CA MET A 126 11.75 2.60 -4.15
C MET A 126 11.83 3.91 -4.92
N ILE A 127 12.29 3.88 -6.17
CA ILE A 127 12.32 5.04 -7.07
C ILE A 127 11.00 5.13 -7.83
N THR A 128 10.16 6.10 -7.48
CA THR A 128 8.88 6.38 -8.13
C THR A 128 8.28 7.70 -7.63
N ALA A 129 7.41 8.30 -8.45
CA ALA A 129 6.45 9.31 -7.99
C ALA A 129 4.98 8.86 -8.07
N SER A 130 4.70 7.56 -8.17
CA SER A 130 3.33 7.01 -8.10
C SER A 130 2.39 7.68 -9.12
N HIS A 131 1.27 8.26 -8.67
CA HIS A 131 0.27 8.97 -9.46
C HIS A 131 0.70 10.33 -10.04
N ASN A 132 1.90 10.85 -9.70
CA ASN A 132 2.37 12.13 -10.23
C ASN A 132 2.54 12.10 -11.77
N PRO A 133 2.49 13.27 -12.45
CA PRO A 133 2.80 13.38 -13.88
C PRO A 133 4.19 12.85 -14.23
N GLU A 134 4.39 12.41 -15.48
CA GLU A 134 5.63 11.77 -15.96
C GLU A 134 6.94 12.55 -15.71
N PRO A 135 7.00 13.90 -15.81
CA PRO A 135 8.23 14.66 -15.53
C PRO A 135 8.73 14.57 -14.08
N ASP A 136 7.84 14.23 -13.13
CA ASP A 136 8.22 14.06 -11.74
C ASP A 136 8.95 12.73 -11.52
N ASN A 137 9.70 12.63 -10.43
CA ASN A 137 10.10 11.36 -9.84
C ASN A 137 10.23 11.51 -8.32
N GLY A 138 10.65 10.47 -7.63
CA GLY A 138 10.78 10.52 -6.19
C GLY A 138 11.36 9.25 -5.61
N MET A 139 11.45 9.21 -4.29
CA MET A 139 11.75 7.97 -3.59
C MET A 139 10.93 7.78 -2.33
N LYS A 140 10.58 6.52 -2.07
CA LYS A 140 10.05 6.02 -0.81
C LYS A 140 11.14 5.17 -0.14
N LEU A 141 11.38 5.43 1.14
CA LEU A 141 12.28 4.62 1.95
C LEU A 141 11.44 3.60 2.73
N ALA A 142 11.78 2.32 2.60
CA ALA A 142 11.15 1.23 3.30
C ALA A 142 12.05 0.76 4.45
N ASP A 143 11.50 0.69 5.65
CA ASP A 143 12.22 0.20 6.83
C ASP A 143 12.24 -1.33 6.89
N SER A 144 12.95 -1.92 7.86
CA SER A 144 13.15 -3.37 7.91
C SER A 144 11.88 -4.22 8.00
N HIS A 145 10.83 -3.71 8.64
CA HIS A 145 9.50 -4.32 8.67
C HIS A 145 8.73 -4.17 7.35
N GLY A 146 9.37 -3.63 6.31
CA GLY A 146 8.82 -3.35 5.00
C GLY A 146 7.86 -2.16 4.94
N GLY A 147 7.50 -1.53 6.07
CA GLY A 147 6.66 -0.33 6.05
C GLY A 147 7.46 0.93 5.67
N MET A 148 6.82 2.09 5.77
CA MET A 148 7.49 3.38 5.54
C MET A 148 8.60 3.62 6.56
N LEU A 149 9.59 4.44 6.21
CA LEU A 149 10.62 4.92 7.14
C LEU A 149 10.00 5.41 8.46
N ASP A 150 10.63 5.02 9.57
CA ASP A 150 10.32 5.52 10.90
C ASP A 150 10.28 7.06 10.94
N ALA A 151 9.22 7.61 11.54
CA ALA A 151 8.98 9.05 11.60
C ALA A 151 10.13 9.80 12.27
N ASP A 152 10.77 9.22 13.29
CA ASP A 152 11.90 9.84 14.00
C ASP A 152 13.14 9.96 13.10
N TRP A 153 13.22 9.14 12.05
CA TRP A 153 14.32 9.13 11.09
C TRP A 153 14.09 10.05 9.89
N GLU A 154 12.88 10.58 9.70
CA GLU A 154 12.58 11.52 8.62
C GLU A 154 13.38 12.82 8.76
N ALA A 155 13.54 13.33 9.98
CA ALA A 155 14.33 14.53 10.25
C ALA A 155 15.82 14.35 9.86
N HIS A 156 16.38 13.15 10.07
CA HIS A 156 17.73 12.82 9.63
C HIS A 156 17.83 12.76 8.10
N ALA A 157 16.85 12.16 7.43
CA ALA A 157 16.79 12.13 5.97
C ALA A 157 16.71 13.55 5.37
N VAL A 158 15.83 14.41 5.91
CA VAL A 158 15.69 15.82 5.52
C VAL A 158 16.96 16.61 5.76
N SER A 159 17.59 16.44 6.93
CA SER A 159 18.84 17.12 7.27
C SER A 159 19.96 16.76 6.28
N LEU A 160 20.08 15.46 5.94
CA LEU A 160 21.08 15.00 4.99
C LEU A 160 20.78 15.52 3.58
N ALA A 161 19.52 15.44 3.13
CA ALA A 161 19.05 15.95 1.84
C ALA A 161 19.37 17.45 1.64
N ASN A 162 19.28 18.23 2.72
CA ASN A 162 19.52 19.68 2.70
C ASN A 162 20.95 20.10 3.08
N ALA A 163 21.85 19.16 3.35
CA ALA A 163 23.24 19.47 3.68
C ALA A 163 23.92 20.23 2.53
N PRO A 164 24.41 21.47 2.77
CA PRO A 164 24.83 22.37 1.70
C PRO A 164 26.20 22.01 1.11
N THR A 165 27.03 21.27 1.83
CA THR A 165 28.39 20.90 1.42
C THR A 165 28.68 19.45 1.80
N SER A 166 29.63 18.81 1.10
CA SER A 166 30.16 17.51 1.50
C SER A 166 30.65 17.47 2.95
N LYS A 167 31.30 18.55 3.43
CA LYS A 167 31.75 18.67 4.83
C LYS A 167 30.59 18.53 5.81
N GLN A 168 29.48 19.24 5.58
CA GLN A 168 28.30 19.15 6.45
C GLN A 168 27.66 17.76 6.38
N THR A 169 27.57 17.19 5.17
CA THR A 169 27.06 15.82 4.96
C THR A 169 27.88 14.80 5.76
N LEU A 170 29.21 14.88 5.73
CA LEU A 170 30.10 13.97 6.47
C LEU A 170 29.92 14.08 7.99
N VAL A 171 29.67 15.28 8.54
CA VAL A 171 29.38 15.46 9.98
C VAL A 171 28.07 14.79 10.37
N LEU A 172 27.02 14.95 9.56
CA LEU A 172 25.74 14.28 9.78
C LEU A 172 25.89 12.76 9.67
N MET A 173 26.67 12.28 8.70
CA MET A 173 26.99 10.85 8.55
C MET A 173 27.70 10.29 9.77
N ASP A 174 28.71 10.99 10.31
CA ASP A 174 29.41 10.53 11.52
C ASP A 174 28.46 10.40 12.70
N THR A 175 27.52 11.33 12.85
CA THR A 175 26.47 11.25 13.89
C THR A 175 25.67 9.95 13.80
N LEU A 176 25.25 9.57 12.59
CA LEU A 176 24.50 8.33 12.35
C LEU A 176 25.38 7.07 12.52
N ILE A 177 26.67 7.15 12.15
CA ILE A 177 27.64 6.08 12.38
C ILE A 177 27.84 5.83 13.87
N GLN A 178 28.02 6.89 14.67
CA GLN A 178 28.15 6.76 16.12
C GLN A 178 26.87 6.23 16.75
N HIS A 179 25.70 6.66 16.27
CA HIS A 179 24.42 6.11 16.70
C HIS A 179 24.36 4.60 16.48
N ALA A 180 24.68 4.13 15.26
CA ALA A 180 24.67 2.69 14.94
C ALA A 180 25.68 1.90 15.80
N LYS A 181 26.89 2.41 16.00
CA LYS A 181 27.91 1.75 16.85
C LYS A 181 27.51 1.69 18.33
N GLY A 182 26.82 2.71 18.83
CA GLY A 182 26.33 2.76 20.21
C GLY A 182 25.21 1.76 20.48
N HIS A 183 24.28 1.59 19.53
CA HIS A 183 23.13 0.68 19.68
C HIS A 183 23.46 -0.77 19.27
N HIS A 184 24.36 -0.95 18.30
CA HIS A 184 24.75 -2.25 17.75
C HIS A 184 26.27 -2.39 17.65
N PRO A 185 26.98 -2.49 18.80
CA PRO A 185 28.43 -2.60 18.82
C PRO A 185 28.89 -3.92 18.17
N THR A 186 29.87 -3.82 17.27
CA THR A 186 30.55 -4.99 16.71
C THR A 186 31.91 -5.18 17.37
N LYS A 187 32.42 -6.43 17.39
CA LYS A 187 33.70 -6.79 18.05
C LYS A 187 34.91 -6.00 17.54
N ASP A 188 34.88 -5.60 16.28
CA ASP A 188 35.98 -4.91 15.61
C ASP A 188 35.76 -3.39 15.52
N GLY A 189 34.69 -2.85 16.15
CA GLY A 189 34.32 -1.43 16.05
C GLY A 189 33.83 -0.98 14.66
N LYS A 190 33.57 -1.95 13.77
CA LYS A 190 33.00 -1.76 12.43
C LYS A 190 31.49 -1.55 12.50
N LEU A 191 30.90 -1.07 11.41
CA LEU A 191 29.44 -1.07 11.27
C LEU A 191 28.92 -2.51 11.10
N PRO A 192 27.68 -2.80 11.54
CA PRO A 192 26.97 -4.02 11.16
C PRO A 192 26.91 -4.19 9.63
N LYS A 193 26.58 -5.40 9.18
CA LYS A 193 26.38 -5.68 7.75
C LYS A 193 25.28 -4.76 7.21
N MET A 194 25.57 -3.95 6.20
CA MET A 194 24.56 -3.08 5.59
C MET A 194 24.00 -3.72 4.32
N VAL A 195 22.67 -3.77 4.19
CA VAL A 195 21.98 -4.30 3.00
C VAL A 195 20.86 -3.36 2.55
N VAL A 196 20.85 -2.99 1.27
CA VAL A 196 19.87 -2.08 0.67
C VAL A 196 19.23 -2.71 -0.57
N HIS A 197 17.91 -2.86 -0.55
CA HIS A 197 17.11 -3.25 -1.70
C HIS A 197 16.75 -2.01 -2.52
N VAL A 198 16.88 -2.09 -3.84
CA VAL A 198 16.54 -0.99 -4.75
C VAL A 198 15.56 -1.48 -5.81
N GLY A 199 14.43 -0.78 -5.94
CA GLY A 199 13.41 -1.03 -6.95
C GLY A 199 13.01 0.25 -7.66
N ARG A 200 12.47 0.16 -8.88
CA ARG A 200 12.06 1.35 -9.63
C ARG A 200 10.85 1.12 -10.53
N ASP A 201 10.09 2.18 -10.76
CA ASP A 201 9.00 2.21 -11.75
C ASP A 201 9.52 2.40 -13.19
N THR A 202 8.58 2.62 -14.12
CA THR A 202 8.84 2.74 -15.57
C THR A 202 9.18 4.16 -16.03
N ARG A 203 9.35 5.14 -15.15
CA ARG A 203 9.71 6.51 -15.57
C ARG A 203 11.07 6.51 -16.25
N SER A 204 11.19 7.31 -17.31
CA SER A 204 12.41 7.42 -18.12
C SER A 204 13.66 7.80 -17.30
N HIS A 205 13.47 8.61 -16.25
CA HIS A 205 14.53 9.07 -15.35
C HIS A 205 14.93 8.02 -14.29
N SER A 206 14.08 7.05 -14.00
CA SER A 206 14.24 6.10 -12.89
C SER A 206 15.54 5.27 -12.97
N PRO A 207 16.00 4.76 -14.14
CA PRO A 207 17.26 4.02 -14.23
C PRO A 207 18.49 4.82 -13.81
N GLN A 208 18.59 6.09 -14.23
CA GLN A 208 19.73 6.95 -13.91
C GLN A 208 19.73 7.33 -12.43
N LEU A 209 18.56 7.66 -11.88
CA LEU A 209 18.37 7.97 -10.47
C LEU A 209 18.67 6.75 -9.57
N ALA A 210 18.22 5.55 -9.94
CA ALA A 210 18.54 4.31 -9.21
C ALA A 210 20.06 4.04 -9.19
N ALA A 211 20.76 4.32 -10.29
CA ALA A 211 22.23 4.16 -10.34
C ALA A 211 22.95 5.06 -9.33
N LEU A 212 22.42 6.25 -9.02
CA LEU A 212 22.98 7.14 -7.98
C LEU A 212 22.81 6.54 -6.58
N VAL A 213 21.63 6.03 -6.26
CA VAL A 213 21.36 5.34 -4.98
C VAL A 213 22.30 4.14 -4.81
N ILE A 214 22.38 3.28 -5.84
CA ILE A 214 23.24 2.10 -5.84
C ILE A 214 24.71 2.51 -5.64
N ARG A 215 25.19 3.52 -6.38
CA ARG A 215 26.57 4.01 -6.27
C ARG A 215 26.87 4.51 -4.86
N ALA A 216 25.98 5.30 -4.28
CA ALA A 216 26.17 5.90 -2.98
C ALA A 216 26.06 4.90 -1.82
N ALA A 217 25.12 3.95 -1.87
CA ALA A 217 25.03 2.87 -0.90
C ALA A 217 26.29 1.98 -0.93
N ARG A 218 26.80 1.66 -2.12
CA ARG A 218 28.05 0.91 -2.29
C ARG A 218 29.27 1.69 -1.80
N ALA A 219 29.28 3.01 -1.93
CA ALA A 219 30.34 3.86 -1.36
C ALA A 219 30.40 3.77 0.17
N MET A 220 29.28 3.43 0.83
CA MET A 220 29.24 3.12 2.26
C MET A 220 29.64 1.68 2.59
N GLY A 221 29.91 0.85 1.58
CA GLY A 221 30.22 -0.57 1.74
C GLY A 221 28.98 -1.46 1.89
N ALA A 222 27.77 -0.97 1.63
CA ALA A 222 26.56 -1.79 1.68
C ALA A 222 26.50 -2.82 0.55
N THR A 223 25.98 -4.02 0.85
CA THR A 223 25.49 -4.92 -0.19
C THR A 223 24.21 -4.32 -0.77
N VAL A 224 24.12 -4.21 -2.09
CA VAL A 224 22.94 -3.66 -2.77
C VAL A 224 22.28 -4.72 -3.63
N ILE A 225 20.98 -4.90 -3.46
CA ILE A 225 20.14 -5.83 -4.24
C ILE A 225 19.26 -5.00 -5.16
N ASP A 226 19.63 -4.90 -6.44
CA ASP A 226 18.87 -4.18 -7.47
C ASP A 226 17.84 -5.11 -8.12
N HIS A 227 16.57 -4.90 -7.77
CA HIS A 227 15.43 -5.67 -8.27
C HIS A 227 14.94 -5.20 -9.64
N GLY A 228 15.50 -4.11 -10.19
CA GLY A 228 15.07 -3.61 -11.48
C GLY A 228 13.67 -2.99 -11.45
N LEU A 229 12.91 -3.25 -12.51
CA LEU A 229 11.54 -2.77 -12.68
C LEU A 229 10.58 -3.56 -11.79
N VAL A 230 10.05 -2.94 -10.73
CA VAL A 230 9.12 -3.56 -9.77
C VAL A 230 8.07 -2.54 -9.34
N SER A 231 6.89 -3.01 -8.90
CA SER A 231 5.92 -2.11 -8.27
C SER A 231 6.41 -1.71 -6.87
N THR A 232 5.86 -0.62 -6.33
CA THR A 232 6.17 -0.21 -4.94
C THR A 232 5.90 -1.34 -3.95
N PRO A 233 4.72 -2.00 -3.98
CA PRO A 233 4.42 -3.03 -2.99
C PRO A 233 5.31 -4.27 -3.09
N MET A 234 5.81 -4.59 -4.29
CA MET A 234 6.78 -5.69 -4.46
C MET A 234 8.09 -5.39 -3.73
N LEU A 235 8.62 -4.16 -3.82
CA LEU A 235 9.84 -3.82 -3.08
C LEU A 235 9.62 -3.91 -1.56
N HIS A 236 8.51 -3.36 -1.06
CA HIS A 236 8.16 -3.42 0.36
C HIS A 236 8.00 -4.87 0.84
N HIS A 237 7.38 -5.74 0.03
CA HIS A 237 7.30 -7.18 0.28
C HIS A 237 8.70 -7.83 0.37
N PHE A 238 9.60 -7.53 -0.57
CA PHE A 238 10.95 -8.10 -0.56
C PHE A 238 11.73 -7.73 0.69
N VAL A 239 11.61 -6.48 1.16
CA VAL A 239 12.28 -6.00 2.37
C VAL A 239 11.73 -6.72 3.61
N MET A 240 10.40 -6.73 3.81
CA MET A 240 9.79 -7.45 4.94
C MET A 240 10.18 -8.94 4.93
N HIS A 241 10.16 -9.57 3.75
CA HIS A 241 10.48 -10.97 3.60
C HIS A 241 11.99 -11.26 3.67
N ALA A 242 12.87 -10.28 3.44
CA ALA A 242 14.30 -10.45 3.72
C ALA A 242 14.54 -10.54 5.24
N ASN A 243 13.79 -9.74 6.02
CA ASN A 243 13.78 -9.75 7.47
C ASN A 243 12.76 -10.77 8.04
N GLY A 244 12.85 -12.03 7.60
CA GLY A 244 11.84 -13.05 7.86
C GLY A 244 11.53 -13.36 9.33
N HIS A 245 12.39 -12.96 10.28
CA HIS A 245 12.08 -13.05 11.72
C HIS A 245 10.95 -12.12 12.16
N LEU A 246 10.63 -11.10 11.36
CA LEU A 246 9.51 -10.19 11.56
C LEU A 246 8.19 -10.74 10.96
N LEU A 247 8.26 -11.82 10.16
CA LEU A 247 7.07 -12.43 9.59
C LEU A 247 6.37 -13.34 10.62
N PRO A 248 5.03 -13.34 10.64
CA PRO A 248 4.29 -14.36 11.38
C PRO A 248 4.55 -15.74 10.76
N ASN A 249 4.64 -16.78 11.59
CA ASN A 249 4.98 -18.15 11.16
C ASN A 249 4.07 -18.75 10.07
N ILE A 250 2.85 -18.21 9.91
CA ILE A 250 1.91 -18.67 8.87
C ILE A 250 2.27 -18.16 7.47
N ILE A 251 3.05 -17.09 7.36
CA ILE A 251 3.48 -16.51 6.08
C ILE A 251 4.86 -17.09 5.73
N PRO A 252 4.99 -17.86 4.63
CA PRO A 252 6.29 -18.38 4.23
C PRO A 252 7.19 -17.24 3.76
N GLN A 253 8.47 -17.27 4.17
CA GLN A 253 9.45 -16.28 3.77
C GLN A 253 9.79 -16.40 2.27
N ARG A 254 9.68 -15.29 1.54
CA ARG A 254 9.91 -15.18 0.08
C ARG A 254 10.31 -13.76 -0.32
N CYS A 255 11.61 -13.48 -0.42
CA CYS A 255 12.13 -12.11 -0.57
C CYS A 255 12.44 -11.67 -2.01
N ASN A 256 11.81 -12.28 -3.02
CA ASN A 256 12.06 -11.97 -4.43
C ASN A 256 10.78 -12.03 -5.27
N GLU A 257 10.89 -11.57 -6.52
CA GLU A 257 9.75 -11.46 -7.44
C GLU A 257 9.02 -12.78 -7.66
N SER A 258 9.73 -13.89 -7.87
CA SER A 258 9.10 -15.20 -8.02
C SER A 258 8.32 -15.60 -6.77
N GLY A 259 8.89 -15.33 -5.60
CA GLY A 259 8.28 -15.61 -4.32
C GLY A 259 7.04 -14.76 -4.01
N TYR A 260 7.03 -13.49 -4.45
CA TYR A 260 5.84 -12.63 -4.38
C TYR A 260 4.68 -13.24 -5.16
N TYR A 261 4.90 -13.61 -6.43
CA TYR A 261 3.84 -14.24 -7.24
C TYR A 261 3.38 -15.59 -6.66
N GLU A 262 4.32 -16.41 -6.17
CA GLU A 262 4.01 -17.69 -5.52
C GLU A 262 3.05 -17.49 -4.35
N ILE A 263 3.39 -16.59 -3.42
CA ILE A 263 2.56 -16.33 -2.23
C ILE A 263 1.19 -15.79 -2.63
N MET A 264 1.15 -14.76 -3.47
CA MET A 264 -0.10 -14.10 -3.85
C MET A 264 -1.03 -15.07 -4.59
N ALA A 265 -0.54 -15.75 -5.61
CA ALA A 265 -1.37 -16.64 -6.42
C ALA A 265 -1.84 -17.88 -5.66
N LEU A 266 -0.99 -18.49 -4.82
CA LEU A 266 -1.37 -19.68 -4.06
C LEU A 266 -2.34 -19.34 -2.92
N SER A 267 -2.19 -18.18 -2.28
CA SER A 267 -3.11 -17.72 -1.23
C SER A 267 -4.47 -17.35 -1.82
N TYR A 268 -4.47 -16.68 -2.98
CA TYR A 268 -5.68 -16.43 -3.77
C TYR A 268 -6.38 -17.73 -4.18
N ALA A 269 -5.64 -18.70 -4.75
CA ALA A 269 -6.20 -20.01 -5.10
C ALA A 269 -6.75 -20.76 -3.88
N ALA A 270 -6.07 -20.68 -2.73
CA ALA A 270 -6.54 -21.27 -1.48
C ALA A 270 -7.89 -20.68 -1.04
N LEU A 271 -8.09 -19.36 -1.18
CA LEU A 271 -9.39 -18.73 -0.94
C LEU A 271 -10.46 -19.24 -1.91
N LEU A 272 -10.19 -19.24 -3.22
CA LEU A 272 -11.17 -19.69 -4.21
C LEU A 272 -11.63 -21.14 -4.00
N ARG A 273 -10.72 -22.03 -3.62
CA ARG A 273 -11.02 -23.45 -3.30
C ARG A 273 -12.00 -23.61 -2.13
N THR A 274 -12.19 -22.58 -1.30
CA THR A 274 -13.22 -22.58 -0.25
C THR A 274 -14.63 -22.30 -0.77
N GLY A 275 -14.79 -21.96 -2.05
CA GLY A 275 -16.08 -21.69 -2.70
C GLY A 275 -16.92 -22.94 -3.01
N GLY A 276 -16.39 -24.15 -2.79
CA GLY A 276 -17.10 -25.40 -3.04
C GLY A 276 -17.37 -25.63 -4.53
N ASN A 277 -18.61 -25.94 -4.90
CA ASN A 277 -19.04 -26.17 -6.28
C ASN A 277 -19.46 -24.88 -7.01
N ARG A 278 -19.14 -23.71 -6.46
CA ARG A 278 -19.53 -22.43 -7.05
C ARG A 278 -18.82 -22.20 -8.38
N GLU A 279 -19.60 -21.80 -9.37
CA GLU A 279 -19.09 -21.38 -10.68
C GLU A 279 -19.05 -19.85 -10.77
N ARG A 280 -18.09 -19.32 -11.55
CA ARG A 280 -17.92 -17.88 -11.71
C ARG A 280 -19.02 -17.29 -12.59
N LEU A 281 -19.50 -16.10 -12.24
CA LEU A 281 -20.48 -15.38 -13.05
C LEU A 281 -19.88 -14.98 -14.40
N SER A 282 -20.69 -15.00 -15.46
CA SER A 282 -20.25 -14.55 -16.78
C SER A 282 -19.80 -13.08 -16.77
N THR A 283 -20.44 -12.24 -15.95
CA THR A 283 -20.11 -10.81 -15.76
C THR A 283 -18.75 -10.58 -15.10
N THR A 284 -18.22 -11.55 -14.35
CA THR A 284 -16.91 -11.47 -13.68
C THR A 284 -15.89 -12.47 -14.23
N SER A 285 -16.18 -13.10 -15.38
CA SER A 285 -15.31 -14.10 -16.03
C SER A 285 -14.01 -13.52 -16.59
N LYS A 286 -14.02 -12.24 -17.00
CA LYS A 286 -12.88 -11.52 -17.54
C LYS A 286 -12.71 -10.20 -16.79
N LEU A 287 -11.62 -10.09 -16.04
CA LEU A 287 -11.23 -8.85 -15.35
C LEU A 287 -10.34 -8.03 -16.30
N VAL A 288 -10.74 -6.80 -16.57
CA VAL A 288 -9.92 -5.85 -17.34
C VAL A 288 -9.15 -4.95 -16.39
N ILE A 289 -7.84 -4.88 -16.58
CA ILE A 289 -6.93 -4.11 -15.73
C ILE A 289 -6.35 -2.95 -16.54
N ASP A 290 -6.76 -1.73 -16.22
CA ASP A 290 -6.08 -0.52 -16.66
C ASP A 290 -4.81 -0.32 -15.84
N GLY A 291 -3.65 -0.55 -16.46
CA GLY A 291 -2.36 -0.46 -15.80
C GLY A 291 -1.75 0.94 -15.78
N ALA A 292 -2.51 1.99 -16.13
CA ALA A 292 -2.12 3.40 -16.10
C ALA A 292 -0.88 3.78 -16.93
N CYS A 293 -0.52 2.95 -17.93
CA CYS A 293 0.76 3.03 -18.64
C CYS A 293 1.98 2.89 -17.69
N GLY A 294 1.78 2.27 -16.53
CA GLY A 294 2.75 2.12 -15.44
C GLY A 294 3.23 0.69 -15.23
N ILE A 295 4.02 0.49 -14.18
CA ILE A 295 4.71 -0.77 -13.90
C ILE A 295 3.75 -1.94 -13.64
N GLY A 296 2.56 -1.66 -13.06
CA GLY A 296 1.57 -2.69 -12.74
C GLY A 296 1.13 -3.52 -13.95
N ALA A 297 1.00 -2.90 -15.13
CA ALA A 297 0.65 -3.61 -16.36
C ALA A 297 1.64 -4.73 -16.71
N LEU A 298 2.94 -4.50 -16.50
CA LEU A 298 3.99 -5.48 -16.77
C LEU A 298 3.98 -6.67 -15.79
N LYS A 299 3.38 -6.50 -14.61
CA LYS A 299 3.41 -7.49 -13.52
C LYS A 299 2.22 -8.44 -13.54
N ILE A 300 1.10 -8.03 -14.14
CA ILE A 300 -0.11 -8.86 -14.22
C ILE A 300 0.04 -10.10 -15.12
N GLU A 301 0.85 -10.04 -16.19
CA GLU A 301 1.00 -11.16 -17.12
C GLU A 301 1.42 -12.45 -16.41
N LYS A 302 2.29 -12.32 -15.40
CA LYS A 302 2.81 -13.44 -14.63
C LYS A 302 1.72 -14.13 -13.79
N PHE A 303 0.76 -13.36 -13.24
CA PHE A 303 -0.43 -13.95 -12.62
C PHE A 303 -1.26 -14.73 -13.63
N GLY A 304 -1.45 -14.20 -14.84
CA GLY A 304 -2.17 -14.89 -15.91
C GLY A 304 -1.55 -16.25 -16.28
N GLN A 305 -0.22 -16.32 -16.36
CA GLN A 305 0.50 -17.57 -16.61
C GLN A 305 0.31 -18.57 -15.46
N ILE A 306 0.39 -18.12 -14.21
CA ILE A 306 0.16 -18.97 -13.02
C ILE A 306 -1.29 -19.47 -13.00
N PHE A 307 -2.26 -18.61 -13.32
CA PHE A 307 -3.68 -18.98 -13.33
C PHE A 307 -3.97 -20.01 -14.42
N ALA A 308 -3.36 -19.89 -15.59
CA ALA A 308 -3.47 -20.90 -16.64
C ALA A 308 -2.94 -22.28 -16.19
N MET A 309 -1.83 -22.30 -15.45
CA MET A 309 -1.28 -23.54 -14.87
C MET A 309 -2.23 -24.13 -13.82
N LEU A 310 -2.70 -23.33 -12.86
CA LEU A 310 -3.64 -23.76 -11.82
C LEU A 310 -4.97 -24.25 -12.40
N GLN A 311 -5.43 -23.64 -13.49
CA GLN A 311 -6.62 -24.06 -14.23
C GLN A 311 -6.40 -25.41 -14.94
N ALA A 312 -5.22 -25.61 -15.54
CA ALA A 312 -4.86 -26.87 -16.20
C ALA A 312 -4.72 -28.05 -15.21
N GLU A 313 -4.28 -27.78 -13.98
CA GLU A 313 -4.27 -28.76 -12.89
C GLU A 313 -5.68 -29.18 -12.44
N GLY A 314 -6.71 -28.38 -12.75
CA GLY A 314 -8.11 -28.64 -12.39
C GLY A 314 -8.43 -28.48 -10.90
N SER A 315 -7.46 -28.11 -10.06
CA SER A 315 -7.59 -28.02 -8.60
C SER A 315 -8.24 -26.72 -8.12
N THR A 316 -8.30 -25.70 -8.98
CA THR A 316 -8.75 -24.35 -8.61
C THR A 316 -9.81 -23.89 -9.59
N LYS A 317 -11.06 -23.79 -9.13
CA LYS A 317 -12.16 -23.20 -9.89
C LYS A 317 -12.26 -21.71 -9.62
N GLY A 318 -12.89 -21.00 -10.55
CA GLY A 318 -13.22 -19.59 -10.37
C GLY A 318 -12.06 -18.64 -10.59
N LEU A 319 -11.00 -19.02 -11.31
CA LEU A 319 -9.97 -18.07 -11.75
C LEU A 319 -10.52 -17.19 -12.89
N PRO A 320 -10.39 -15.85 -12.83
CA PRO A 320 -10.79 -14.97 -13.92
C PRO A 320 -9.75 -14.97 -15.04
N LEU A 321 -10.18 -14.69 -16.26
CA LEU A 321 -9.27 -14.28 -17.33
C LEU A 321 -8.81 -12.84 -17.06
N LEU A 322 -7.51 -12.66 -16.84
CA LEU A 322 -6.90 -11.34 -16.69
C LEU A 322 -6.63 -10.72 -18.07
N HIS A 323 -7.05 -9.47 -18.27
CA HIS A 323 -6.84 -8.73 -19.51
C HIS A 323 -6.34 -7.32 -19.22
N THR A 324 -5.04 -7.14 -19.32
CA THR A 324 -4.39 -5.85 -19.08
C THR A 324 -4.49 -4.95 -20.32
N VAL A 325 -4.71 -3.66 -20.08
CA VAL A 325 -4.66 -2.58 -21.07
C VAL A 325 -3.81 -1.43 -20.52
N ASN A 326 -3.44 -0.47 -21.38
CA ASN A 326 -2.59 0.66 -21.03
C ASN A 326 -1.24 0.20 -20.46
N TYR A 327 -0.45 -0.49 -21.29
CA TYR A 327 0.92 -0.86 -20.97
C TYR A 327 1.86 0.35 -21.06
N PRO A 328 3.04 0.32 -20.40
CA PRO A 328 4.08 1.32 -20.64
C PRO A 328 4.36 1.48 -22.14
N GLY A 329 4.30 2.73 -22.63
CA GLY A 329 4.45 3.05 -24.06
C GLY A 329 3.15 3.01 -24.89
N ASP A 330 2.00 2.71 -24.30
CA ASP A 330 0.69 2.87 -24.96
C ASP A 330 0.19 4.31 -24.95
N GLY A 331 0.40 4.99 -23.83
CA GLY A 331 0.12 6.41 -23.62
C GLY A 331 1.04 6.99 -22.53
N PRO A 332 0.85 8.27 -22.17
CA PRO A 332 1.62 8.89 -21.09
C PRO A 332 1.21 8.32 -19.72
N LEU A 333 2.19 8.15 -18.83
CA LEU A 333 2.00 7.60 -17.49
C LEU A 333 0.95 8.41 -16.70
N ASN A 334 -0.09 7.75 -16.18
CA ASN A 334 -1.21 8.33 -15.42
C ASN A 334 -2.04 9.39 -16.18
N ASP A 335 -1.80 9.63 -17.47
CA ASP A 335 -2.55 10.66 -18.21
C ASP A 335 -3.88 10.12 -18.70
N SER A 336 -4.97 10.70 -18.22
CA SER A 336 -6.35 10.31 -18.56
C SER A 336 -6.69 8.83 -18.30
N CYS A 337 -5.91 8.15 -17.46
CA CYS A 337 -6.09 6.75 -17.06
C CYS A 337 -5.55 6.52 -15.64
N GLY A 338 -5.76 5.32 -15.11
CA GLY A 338 -5.29 4.93 -13.78
C GLY A 338 -6.19 5.36 -12.63
N ALA A 339 -5.93 4.79 -11.45
CA ALA A 339 -6.80 4.88 -10.27
C ALA A 339 -7.11 6.33 -9.87
N GLU A 340 -6.07 7.18 -9.85
CA GLU A 340 -6.18 8.59 -9.47
C GLU A 340 -7.11 9.37 -10.41
N TYR A 341 -6.98 9.16 -11.73
CA TYR A 341 -7.83 9.81 -12.73
C TYR A 341 -9.28 9.33 -12.59
N VAL A 342 -9.48 8.01 -12.53
CA VAL A 342 -10.80 7.39 -12.45
C VAL A 342 -11.54 7.84 -11.19
N GLN A 343 -10.85 7.89 -10.05
CA GLN A 343 -11.43 8.31 -8.78
C GLN A 343 -11.75 9.81 -8.75
N LYS A 344 -10.82 10.67 -9.19
CA LYS A 344 -11.00 12.14 -9.10
C LYS A 344 -11.92 12.71 -10.16
N GLN A 345 -11.85 12.18 -11.39
CA GLN A 345 -12.70 12.65 -12.49
C GLN A 345 -14.05 11.95 -12.51
N GLN A 346 -14.19 10.80 -11.83
CA GLN A 346 -15.37 9.93 -11.92
C GLN A 346 -15.75 9.61 -13.37
N LEU A 347 -14.73 9.33 -14.18
CA LEU A 347 -14.85 8.97 -15.59
C LEU A 347 -14.09 7.67 -15.87
N PRO A 348 -14.52 6.88 -16.87
CA PRO A 348 -13.76 5.70 -17.29
C PRO A 348 -12.38 6.12 -17.83
N PRO A 349 -11.35 5.27 -17.67
CA PRO A 349 -10.02 5.57 -18.18
C PRO A 349 -10.01 5.55 -19.71
N LYS A 350 -9.17 6.40 -20.32
CA LYS A 350 -8.85 6.31 -21.74
C LYS A 350 -8.09 5.03 -22.01
N LEU A 351 -8.47 4.30 -23.07
CA LEU A 351 -7.81 3.07 -23.51
C LEU A 351 -7.00 3.37 -24.77
N PHE A 352 -5.67 3.55 -24.66
CA PHE A 352 -4.87 4.17 -25.72
C PHE A 352 -4.66 3.30 -26.97
N LYS A 353 -4.57 1.98 -26.81
CA LYS A 353 -4.37 1.03 -27.92
C LYS A 353 -5.30 -0.18 -27.86
N ALA A 354 -6.46 -0.04 -27.19
CA ALA A 354 -7.41 -1.12 -27.03
C ALA A 354 -8.83 -0.68 -27.41
N SER A 355 -9.53 -1.53 -28.17
CA SER A 355 -10.91 -1.33 -28.61
C SER A 355 -11.73 -2.59 -28.37
N GLY A 356 -13.05 -2.46 -28.23
CA GLY A 356 -13.95 -3.61 -28.01
C GLY A 356 -13.74 -4.31 -26.65
N VAL A 357 -13.14 -3.61 -25.69
CA VAL A 357 -12.87 -4.13 -24.36
C VAL A 357 -14.16 -4.13 -23.52
N SER A 358 -14.44 -5.23 -22.83
CA SER A 358 -15.58 -5.30 -21.91
C SER A 358 -15.39 -4.29 -20.78
N LYS A 359 -16.47 -3.56 -20.48
CA LYS A 359 -16.49 -2.57 -19.40
C LYS A 359 -17.33 -3.02 -18.20
N LYS A 360 -17.65 -4.32 -18.11
CA LYS A 360 -18.51 -4.88 -17.05
C LYS A 360 -17.76 -5.21 -15.76
N TYR A 361 -16.45 -5.47 -15.86
CA TYR A 361 -15.61 -5.82 -14.72
C TYR A 361 -14.21 -5.25 -14.94
N MET A 362 -14.00 -4.03 -14.45
CA MET A 362 -12.76 -3.29 -14.62
C MET A 362 -12.15 -2.90 -13.29
N THR A 363 -10.82 -2.80 -13.30
CA THR A 363 -10.04 -2.17 -12.25
C THR A 363 -8.98 -1.27 -12.86
N SER A 364 -8.61 -0.21 -12.16
CA SER A 364 -7.53 0.71 -12.55
C SER A 364 -6.50 0.77 -11.44
N PHE A 365 -5.23 0.62 -11.80
CA PHE A 365 -4.08 0.84 -10.92
C PHE A 365 -3.55 2.27 -11.07
N ASP A 366 -2.74 2.74 -10.13
CA ASP A 366 -1.90 3.90 -10.36
C ASP A 366 -0.51 3.51 -10.90
N GLY A 367 0.33 4.49 -11.24
CA GLY A 367 1.57 4.29 -11.97
C GLY A 367 2.59 3.33 -11.34
N ASP A 368 2.61 3.22 -10.01
CA ASP A 368 3.47 2.30 -9.25
C ASP A 368 2.72 1.13 -8.59
N ALA A 369 1.43 0.98 -8.90
CA ALA A 369 0.52 -0.07 -8.45
C ALA A 369 0.42 -0.20 -6.92
N ASP A 370 0.34 0.92 -6.21
CA ASP A 370 0.02 0.96 -4.77
C ASP A 370 -1.43 1.39 -4.47
N ARG A 371 -2.21 1.70 -5.52
CA ARG A 371 -3.65 2.00 -5.44
C ARG A 371 -4.45 1.20 -6.42
N VAL A 372 -5.65 0.81 -6.00
CA VAL A 372 -6.63 0.16 -6.87
C VAL A 372 -8.02 0.73 -6.66
N VAL A 373 -8.73 0.94 -7.76
CA VAL A 373 -10.18 1.19 -7.75
C VAL A 373 -10.86 0.25 -8.73
N PHE A 374 -12.12 -0.08 -8.48
CA PHE A 374 -12.94 -0.88 -9.37
C PHE A 374 -13.98 0.01 -10.06
N HIS A 375 -14.40 -0.38 -11.26
CA HIS A 375 -15.45 0.34 -11.98
C HIS A 375 -16.11 -0.54 -13.03
N TYR A 376 -17.30 -0.11 -13.46
CA TYR A 376 -18.02 -0.71 -14.57
C TYR A 376 -18.92 0.29 -15.28
N GLU A 377 -19.27 0.00 -16.52
CA GLU A 377 -20.41 0.59 -17.20
C GLU A 377 -21.60 -0.37 -17.14
N ASP A 378 -22.76 0.13 -16.72
CA ASP A 378 -24.00 -0.65 -16.70
C ASP A 378 -24.58 -0.82 -18.11
N GLU A 379 -25.75 -1.49 -18.21
CA GLU A 379 -26.41 -1.76 -19.48
C GLU A 379 -26.84 -0.49 -20.24
N SER A 380 -26.99 0.65 -19.53
CA SER A 380 -27.28 1.95 -20.13
C SER A 380 -26.01 2.71 -20.57
N GLY A 381 -24.82 2.14 -20.32
CA GLY A 381 -23.53 2.79 -20.56
C GLY A 381 -23.15 3.80 -19.48
N LYS A 382 -23.85 3.82 -18.33
CA LYS A 382 -23.52 4.71 -17.22
C LYS A 382 -22.34 4.15 -16.44
N PHE A 383 -21.35 5.00 -16.20
CA PHE A 383 -20.17 4.70 -15.40
C PHE A 383 -20.48 4.65 -13.90
N HIS A 384 -19.92 3.65 -13.20
CA HIS A 384 -20.03 3.47 -11.76
C HIS A 384 -18.64 3.20 -11.17
N LEU A 385 -18.24 4.04 -10.22
CA LEU A 385 -17.00 3.91 -9.46
C LEU A 385 -17.23 3.08 -8.19
N LEU A 386 -16.28 2.19 -7.88
CA LEU A 386 -16.13 1.54 -6.59
C LEU A 386 -14.72 1.81 -6.07
N ASP A 387 -14.60 2.84 -5.25
CA ASP A 387 -13.33 3.38 -4.77
C ASP A 387 -12.81 2.65 -3.51
N GLY A 388 -11.80 3.22 -2.85
CA GLY A 388 -11.21 2.61 -1.65
C GLY A 388 -12.19 2.40 -0.49
N ASP A 389 -13.20 3.26 -0.31
CA ASP A 389 -14.20 3.06 0.75
C ASP A 389 -15.10 1.87 0.44
N LYS A 390 -15.43 1.64 -0.84
CA LYS A 390 -16.16 0.44 -1.27
C LYS A 390 -15.35 -0.82 -0.97
N ILE A 391 -14.03 -0.78 -1.19
CA ILE A 391 -13.12 -1.90 -0.90
C ILE A 391 -13.08 -2.14 0.61
N ALA A 392 -12.87 -1.10 1.43
CA ALA A 392 -12.86 -1.21 2.88
C ALA A 392 -14.15 -1.84 3.42
N VAL A 393 -15.31 -1.41 2.93
CA VAL A 393 -16.60 -1.97 3.34
C VAL A 393 -16.73 -3.45 2.95
N LEU A 394 -16.38 -3.81 1.71
CA LEU A 394 -16.45 -5.19 1.23
C LEU A 394 -15.57 -6.13 2.06
N VAL A 395 -14.30 -5.73 2.24
CA VAL A 395 -13.29 -6.52 2.94
C VAL A 395 -13.64 -6.64 4.41
N THR A 396 -14.01 -5.54 5.07
CA THR A 396 -14.39 -5.56 6.48
C THR A 396 -15.62 -6.41 6.73
N ALA A 397 -16.66 -6.29 5.89
CA ALA A 397 -17.85 -7.12 5.99
C ALA A 397 -17.52 -8.61 5.84
N PHE A 398 -16.68 -8.97 4.86
CA PHE A 398 -16.24 -10.35 4.66
C PHE A 398 -15.48 -10.88 5.87
N ILE A 399 -14.45 -10.19 6.34
CA ILE A 399 -13.63 -10.64 7.48
C ILE A 399 -14.49 -10.78 8.75
N GLN A 400 -15.36 -9.81 9.03
CA GLN A 400 -16.25 -9.84 10.19
C GLN A 400 -17.22 -11.04 10.11
N GLU A 401 -17.77 -11.34 8.93
CA GLU A 401 -18.59 -12.54 8.71
C GLU A 401 -17.82 -13.83 8.99
N GLU A 402 -16.56 -13.94 8.53
CA GLU A 402 -15.72 -15.13 8.77
C GLU A 402 -15.35 -15.28 10.26
N ILE A 403 -15.02 -14.18 10.96
CA ILE A 403 -14.75 -14.20 12.40
C ILE A 403 -15.98 -14.69 13.17
N ARG A 404 -17.17 -14.14 12.88
CA ARG A 404 -18.44 -14.55 13.51
C ARG A 404 -18.80 -16.02 13.28
N CYS A 405 -18.30 -16.65 12.22
CA CYS A 405 -18.50 -18.09 12.01
C CYS A 405 -17.72 -18.95 13.03
N ILE A 406 -16.65 -18.42 13.62
CA ILE A 406 -15.76 -19.12 14.56
C ILE A 406 -15.99 -18.65 15.99
N ASP A 407 -16.24 -17.34 16.18
CA ASP A 407 -16.46 -16.64 17.44
C ASP A 407 -17.67 -15.67 17.30
N PRO A 408 -18.90 -16.18 17.47
CA PRO A 408 -20.13 -15.39 17.25
C PRO A 408 -20.27 -14.17 18.17
N GLU A 409 -19.67 -14.21 19.37
CA GLU A 409 -19.74 -13.16 20.38
C GLU A 409 -18.60 -12.12 20.22
N GLU A 410 -17.67 -12.33 19.28
CA GLU A 410 -16.55 -11.43 18.96
C GLU A 410 -15.66 -11.08 20.16
N GLN A 411 -15.45 -12.05 21.06
CA GLN A 411 -14.70 -11.83 22.29
C GLN A 411 -13.19 -12.05 22.12
N ALA A 412 -12.79 -12.86 21.15
CA ALA A 412 -11.40 -13.29 21.01
C ALA A 412 -10.53 -12.29 20.21
N VAL A 413 -11.11 -11.61 19.22
CA VAL A 413 -10.38 -10.74 18.28
C VAL A 413 -11.21 -9.51 17.94
N LYS A 414 -10.60 -8.34 18.10
CA LYS A 414 -11.22 -7.08 17.73
C LYS A 414 -10.90 -6.72 16.27
N CYS A 415 -11.87 -6.92 15.39
CA CYS A 415 -11.82 -6.43 14.00
C CYS A 415 -12.37 -5.01 13.91
N GLY A 416 -11.79 -4.18 13.04
CA GLY A 416 -12.30 -2.84 12.78
C GLY A 416 -11.69 -2.21 11.53
N VAL A 417 -12.17 -1.01 11.22
CA VAL A 417 -11.80 -0.28 10.02
C VAL A 417 -11.33 1.13 10.35
N VAL A 418 -10.32 1.58 9.64
CA VAL A 418 -9.80 2.95 9.69
C VAL A 418 -10.10 3.65 8.38
N GLN A 419 -10.69 4.84 8.49
CA GLN A 419 -10.98 5.74 7.38
C GLN A 419 -10.30 7.10 7.62
N THR A 420 -10.26 7.95 6.60
CA THR A 420 -9.91 9.37 6.77
C THR A 420 -11.18 10.23 6.73
N ALA A 421 -11.05 11.52 7.00
CA ALA A 421 -12.16 12.46 6.86
C ALA A 421 -12.74 12.51 5.42
N TYR A 422 -11.99 12.09 4.40
CA TYR A 422 -12.47 12.06 3.01
C TYR A 422 -13.47 10.95 2.71
N ALA A 423 -13.58 9.96 3.61
CA ALA A 423 -14.48 8.85 3.38
C ALA A 423 -15.94 9.31 3.28
N ASN A 424 -16.71 8.73 2.35
CA ASN A 424 -18.11 9.08 2.20
C ASN A 424 -18.89 8.67 3.47
N GLY A 425 -19.72 9.57 4.02
CA GLY A 425 -20.44 9.29 5.26
C GLY A 425 -21.36 8.07 5.17
N SER A 426 -21.86 7.72 3.99
CA SER A 426 -22.64 6.49 3.78
C SER A 426 -21.81 5.23 4.03
N SER A 427 -20.53 5.22 3.67
CA SER A 427 -19.63 4.10 3.93
C SER A 427 -19.45 3.89 5.45
N THR A 428 -19.20 4.97 6.19
CA THR A 428 -19.07 4.95 7.65
C THR A 428 -20.37 4.50 8.32
N LEU A 429 -21.52 4.99 7.85
CA LEU A 429 -22.83 4.58 8.37
C LEU A 429 -23.10 3.10 8.10
N TYR A 430 -22.74 2.58 6.92
CA TYR A 430 -22.90 1.16 6.59
C TYR A 430 -22.04 0.28 7.51
N LEU A 431 -20.79 0.66 7.74
CA LEU A 431 -19.87 -0.06 8.65
C LEU A 431 -20.42 -0.11 10.08
N LYS A 432 -20.91 1.02 10.59
CA LYS A 432 -21.45 1.11 11.95
C LYS A 432 -22.79 0.39 12.11
N ASN A 433 -23.72 0.59 11.18
CA ASN A 433 -25.12 0.19 11.37
C ASN A 433 -25.44 -1.18 10.77
N VAL A 434 -24.76 -1.57 9.68
CA VAL A 434 -25.03 -2.83 8.96
C VAL A 434 -23.97 -3.88 9.28
N VAL A 435 -22.68 -3.56 9.08
CA VAL A 435 -21.59 -4.50 9.41
C VAL A 435 -21.46 -4.67 10.93
N LYS A 436 -21.81 -3.62 11.69
CA LYS A 436 -21.67 -3.55 13.16
C LYS A 436 -20.22 -3.73 13.57
N THR A 437 -19.34 -2.90 13.02
CA THR A 437 -17.91 -2.90 13.34
C THR A 437 -17.47 -1.52 13.83
N ASN A 438 -16.29 -1.48 14.45
CA ASN A 438 -15.69 -0.25 14.95
C ASN A 438 -15.04 0.53 13.81
N VAL A 439 -15.33 1.83 13.73
CA VAL A 439 -14.74 2.75 12.75
C VAL A 439 -13.90 3.81 13.46
N VAL A 440 -12.63 3.93 13.09
CA VAL A 440 -11.73 4.98 13.54
C VAL A 440 -11.47 5.94 12.38
N ILE A 441 -11.56 7.25 12.63
CA ILE A 441 -11.16 8.28 11.66
C ILE A 441 -9.77 8.77 12.02
N ALA A 442 -8.80 8.56 11.12
CA ALA A 442 -7.42 9.00 11.27
C ALA A 442 -7.10 10.19 10.35
N LYS A 443 -5.95 10.82 10.60
CA LYS A 443 -5.36 11.84 9.73
C LYS A 443 -5.10 11.29 8.32
N THR A 444 -5.19 12.14 7.30
CA THR A 444 -4.92 11.74 5.92
C THR A 444 -3.46 11.31 5.74
N GLY A 445 -3.24 10.21 5.02
CA GLY A 445 -1.93 9.66 4.69
C GLY A 445 -1.66 8.30 5.33
N VAL A 446 -1.10 7.41 4.51
CA VAL A 446 -0.83 5.99 4.82
C VAL A 446 -0.19 5.77 6.19
N LYS A 447 0.80 6.61 6.58
CA LYS A 447 1.48 6.52 7.87
C LYS A 447 0.50 6.53 9.06
N PHE A 448 -0.52 7.40 8.99
CA PHE A 448 -1.47 7.59 10.08
C PHE A 448 -2.56 6.51 10.06
N VAL A 449 -3.10 6.17 8.88
CA VAL A 449 -4.12 5.12 8.77
C VAL A 449 -3.57 3.73 9.11
N HIS A 450 -2.34 3.44 8.69
CA HIS A 450 -1.64 2.19 9.01
C HIS A 450 -1.40 2.08 10.52
N ALA A 451 -0.83 3.12 11.15
CA ALA A 451 -0.61 3.13 12.59
C ALA A 451 -1.94 2.99 13.36
N ALA A 452 -2.98 3.74 12.97
CA ALA A 452 -4.28 3.63 13.60
C ALA A 452 -4.89 2.22 13.47
N ALA A 453 -4.71 1.55 12.33
CA ALA A 453 -5.21 0.19 12.11
C ALA A 453 -4.50 -0.81 13.05
N HIS A 454 -3.18 -0.71 13.15
CA HIS A 454 -2.36 -1.55 14.01
C HIS A 454 -2.61 -1.29 15.51
N HIS A 455 -2.79 -0.03 15.93
CA HIS A 455 -2.96 0.31 17.35
C HIS A 455 -4.35 0.04 17.90
N ASN A 456 -5.40 0.13 17.08
CA ASN A 456 -6.78 0.06 17.56
C ASN A 456 -7.41 -1.33 17.45
N PHE A 457 -6.86 -2.22 16.62
CA PHE A 457 -7.50 -3.48 16.23
C PHE A 457 -6.52 -4.65 16.17
N ASP A 458 -7.02 -5.85 16.43
CA ASP A 458 -6.30 -7.11 16.20
C ASP A 458 -6.37 -7.51 14.72
N VAL A 459 -7.42 -7.07 14.01
CA VAL A 459 -7.53 -7.07 12.55
C VAL A 459 -7.98 -5.69 12.10
N GLY A 460 -7.05 -4.94 11.51
CA GLY A 460 -7.28 -3.56 11.09
C GLY A 460 -7.36 -3.44 9.57
N VAL A 461 -8.54 -3.15 9.05
CA VAL A 461 -8.73 -2.81 7.62
C VAL A 461 -8.54 -1.30 7.46
N TYR A 462 -7.78 -0.85 6.49
CA TYR A 462 -7.73 0.58 6.15
C TYR A 462 -7.63 0.78 4.65
N PHE A 463 -8.45 1.68 4.11
CA PHE A 463 -8.32 2.20 2.76
C PHE A 463 -8.64 3.69 2.77
N GLU A 464 -7.87 4.47 2.02
CA GLU A 464 -8.24 5.82 1.62
C GLU A 464 -9.11 5.75 0.37
N ALA A 465 -10.04 6.71 0.18
CA ALA A 465 -10.93 6.75 -0.98
C ALA A 465 -10.19 6.69 -2.33
N ASN A 466 -8.93 7.14 -2.40
CA ASN A 466 -8.08 7.06 -3.60
C ASN A 466 -7.67 5.62 -4.00
N GLY A 467 -8.02 4.60 -3.20
CA GLY A 467 -7.71 3.20 -3.48
C GLY A 467 -6.45 2.66 -2.82
N HIS A 468 -5.72 3.46 -2.05
CA HIS A 468 -4.58 2.99 -1.26
C HIS A 468 -5.06 2.37 0.06
N GLY A 469 -4.70 1.12 0.34
CA GLY A 469 -5.06 0.47 1.59
C GLY A 469 -4.62 -0.97 1.67
N THR A 470 -4.84 -1.61 2.83
CA THR A 470 -4.58 -3.04 3.04
C THR A 470 -5.29 -3.51 4.31
N VAL A 471 -5.04 -4.75 4.73
CA VAL A 471 -5.48 -5.34 6.00
C VAL A 471 -4.29 -5.76 6.83
N LEU A 472 -4.25 -5.35 8.10
CA LEU A 472 -3.22 -5.73 9.05
C LEU A 472 -3.75 -6.76 10.05
N PHE A 473 -2.94 -7.76 10.34
CA PHE A 473 -3.25 -8.80 11.32
C PHE A 473 -2.24 -8.78 12.47
N GLY A 474 -2.73 -8.50 13.68
CA GLY A 474 -1.91 -8.41 14.88
C GLY A 474 -1.68 -9.77 15.58
N PRO A 475 -0.81 -9.84 16.60
CA PRO A 475 -0.47 -11.07 17.32
C PRO A 475 -1.69 -11.88 17.80
N LYS A 476 -2.70 -11.22 18.38
CA LYS A 476 -3.91 -11.88 18.88
C LYS A 476 -4.73 -12.59 17.79
N PHE A 477 -4.70 -12.08 16.56
CA PHE A 477 -5.36 -12.76 15.45
C PHE A 477 -4.70 -14.11 15.18
N TYR A 478 -3.36 -14.20 15.23
CA TYR A 478 -2.65 -15.46 15.01
C TYR A 478 -2.92 -16.46 16.14
N ASP A 479 -2.96 -16.00 17.40
CA ASP A 479 -3.37 -16.82 18.54
C ASP A 479 -4.79 -17.36 18.37
N PHE A 480 -5.72 -16.51 17.93
CA PHE A 480 -7.10 -16.88 17.64
C PHE A 480 -7.21 -17.95 16.55
N VAL A 481 -6.53 -17.78 15.42
CA VAL A 481 -6.51 -18.76 14.31
C VAL A 481 -5.86 -20.08 14.73
N ALA A 482 -4.84 -20.03 15.60
CA ALA A 482 -4.22 -21.23 16.16
C ALA A 482 -5.19 -21.97 17.10
N ALA A 483 -5.84 -21.26 18.02
CA ALA A 483 -6.81 -21.81 18.97
C ALA A 483 -8.04 -22.39 18.25
N ALA A 484 -8.60 -21.65 17.28
CA ALA A 484 -9.68 -22.13 16.42
C ALA A 484 -9.26 -23.39 15.65
N GLY A 485 -8.01 -23.44 15.18
CA GLY A 485 -7.42 -24.61 14.56
C GLY A 485 -7.37 -25.86 15.45
N ALA A 486 -7.01 -25.70 16.71
CA ALA A 486 -7.01 -26.78 17.67
C ALA A 486 -8.44 -27.28 17.97
N ARG A 487 -9.38 -26.34 18.18
CA ARG A 487 -10.79 -26.63 18.49
C ARG A 487 -11.55 -27.29 17.34
N LEU A 488 -11.32 -26.84 16.10
CA LEU A 488 -12.02 -27.34 14.91
C LEU A 488 -11.32 -28.55 14.27
N ARG A 489 -10.30 -29.12 14.92
CA ARG A 489 -9.59 -30.30 14.40
C ARG A 489 -10.56 -31.49 14.26
N GLY A 490 -10.56 -32.14 13.10
CA GLY A 490 -11.44 -33.29 12.81
C GLY A 490 -12.86 -32.90 12.40
N THR A 491 -13.24 -31.62 12.43
CA THR A 491 -14.51 -31.15 11.85
C THR A 491 -14.52 -31.34 10.34
N HIS A 492 -15.70 -31.56 9.78
CA HIS A 492 -15.85 -31.78 8.35
C HIS A 492 -15.40 -30.55 7.56
N ARG A 493 -14.74 -30.73 6.42
CA ARG A 493 -14.20 -29.61 5.61
C ARG A 493 -15.25 -28.61 5.10
N HIS A 494 -16.52 -29.05 5.04
CA HIS A 494 -17.67 -28.25 4.62
C HIS A 494 -18.41 -27.61 5.80
N ASP A 495 -17.95 -27.81 7.03
CA ASP A 495 -18.41 -27.07 8.18
C ASP A 495 -18.14 -25.57 8.00
N ARG A 496 -19.09 -24.72 8.42
CA ARG A 496 -19.02 -23.27 8.19
C ARG A 496 -17.85 -22.63 8.93
N ALA A 497 -17.59 -23.02 10.19
CA ALA A 497 -16.48 -22.51 10.97
C ALA A 497 -15.14 -23.00 10.41
N ASN A 498 -15.08 -24.24 9.91
CA ASN A 498 -13.89 -24.77 9.24
C ASN A 498 -13.57 -24.04 7.92
N ILE A 499 -14.59 -23.75 7.10
CA ILE A 499 -14.44 -22.93 5.88
C ILE A 499 -13.89 -21.55 6.24
N ALA A 500 -14.49 -20.90 7.25
CA ALA A 500 -14.06 -19.59 7.72
C ALA A 500 -12.62 -19.60 8.22
N LEU A 501 -12.23 -20.62 8.99
CA LEU A 501 -10.87 -20.77 9.48
C LEU A 501 -9.86 -20.88 8.33
N ARG A 502 -10.18 -21.63 7.27
CA ARG A 502 -9.31 -21.74 6.09
C ARG A 502 -9.19 -20.43 5.33
N ARG A 503 -10.28 -19.64 5.25
CA ARG A 503 -10.25 -18.30 4.65
C ARG A 503 -9.37 -17.35 5.46
N LEU A 504 -9.62 -17.25 6.76
CA LEU A 504 -8.85 -16.39 7.67
C LEU A 504 -7.35 -16.77 7.68
N ARG A 505 -7.00 -18.04 7.52
CA ARG A 505 -5.59 -18.48 7.40
C ARG A 505 -4.89 -18.02 6.13
N ALA A 506 -5.62 -17.90 5.02
CA ALA A 506 -5.05 -17.50 3.74
C ALA A 506 -4.87 -15.98 3.61
N LEU A 507 -5.72 -15.20 4.29
CA LEU A 507 -5.74 -13.73 4.16
C LEU A 507 -4.39 -13.05 4.50
N PRO A 508 -3.67 -13.37 5.60
CA PRO A 508 -2.42 -12.69 5.92
C PRO A 508 -1.33 -12.86 4.86
N ALA A 509 -1.36 -13.96 4.10
CA ALA A 509 -0.41 -14.22 3.02
C ALA A 509 -0.86 -13.58 1.70
N LEU A 510 -2.17 -13.49 1.45
CA LEU A 510 -2.69 -12.79 0.27
C LEU A 510 -2.55 -11.28 0.38
N VAL A 511 -2.77 -10.72 1.57
CA VAL A 511 -2.83 -9.27 1.79
C VAL A 511 -1.47 -8.75 2.22
N ASN A 512 -0.92 -7.79 1.48
CA ASN A 512 0.40 -7.22 1.78
C ASN A 512 0.41 -6.48 3.12
N GLN A 513 1.10 -7.04 4.12
CA GLN A 513 1.13 -6.50 5.49
C GLN A 513 1.98 -5.21 5.62
N SER A 514 2.79 -4.88 4.61
CA SER A 514 3.76 -3.77 4.69
C SER A 514 3.19 -2.44 4.20
N VAL A 515 2.45 -2.46 3.09
CA VAL A 515 1.94 -1.28 2.39
C VAL A 515 0.74 -1.67 1.53
N GLY A 516 -0.08 -0.71 1.11
CA GLY A 516 -1.14 -0.98 0.15
C GLY A 516 -0.60 -1.53 -1.16
N ASP A 517 -1.29 -2.54 -1.70
CA ASP A 517 -0.82 -3.34 -2.83
C ASP A 517 -1.96 -3.59 -3.81
N ALA A 518 -1.98 -2.82 -4.90
CA ALA A 518 -3.06 -2.84 -5.87
C ALA A 518 -3.32 -4.23 -6.47
N MET A 519 -2.26 -5.04 -6.65
CA MET A 519 -2.38 -6.39 -7.21
C MET A 519 -2.93 -7.36 -6.16
N SER A 520 -2.44 -7.29 -4.93
CA SER A 520 -2.96 -8.05 -3.78
C SER A 520 -4.44 -7.73 -3.52
N ASP A 521 -4.79 -6.44 -3.46
CA ASP A 521 -6.14 -5.97 -3.21
C ASP A 521 -7.09 -6.32 -4.34
N MET A 522 -6.63 -6.27 -5.60
CA MET A 522 -7.38 -6.75 -6.75
C MET A 522 -7.76 -8.24 -6.59
N LEU A 523 -6.79 -9.08 -6.20
CA LEU A 523 -7.03 -10.51 -5.98
C LEU A 523 -7.95 -10.76 -4.78
N LEU A 524 -7.81 -9.99 -3.71
CA LEU A 524 -8.68 -10.07 -2.54
C LEU A 524 -10.13 -9.73 -2.90
N VAL A 525 -10.36 -8.59 -3.56
CA VAL A 525 -11.70 -8.17 -3.98
C VAL A 525 -12.32 -9.20 -4.93
N ASP A 526 -11.57 -9.66 -5.94
CA ASP A 526 -12.06 -10.68 -6.86
C ASP A 526 -12.43 -11.99 -6.13
N ALA A 527 -11.59 -12.44 -5.18
CA ALA A 527 -11.89 -13.63 -4.38
C ALA A 527 -13.17 -13.47 -3.57
N ILE A 528 -13.38 -12.32 -2.91
CA ILE A 528 -14.59 -12.06 -2.13
C ILE A 528 -15.83 -12.05 -3.04
N LEU A 529 -15.76 -11.38 -4.19
CA LEU A 529 -16.85 -11.35 -5.17
C LEU A 529 -17.20 -12.75 -5.66
N PHE A 530 -16.19 -13.57 -5.98
CA PHE A 530 -16.41 -14.97 -6.34
C PHE A 530 -17.08 -15.75 -5.20
N LEU A 531 -16.55 -15.66 -3.97
CA LEU A 531 -17.07 -16.42 -2.82
C LEU A 531 -18.50 -16.02 -2.44
N LYS A 532 -18.87 -14.75 -2.62
CA LYS A 532 -20.24 -14.24 -2.43
C LYS A 532 -21.14 -14.51 -3.64
N GLY A 533 -20.56 -14.75 -4.83
CA GLY A 533 -21.29 -14.86 -6.10
C GLY A 533 -21.86 -13.53 -6.54
N TRP A 534 -21.06 -12.48 -6.39
CA TRP A 534 -21.43 -11.11 -6.71
C TRP A 534 -20.68 -10.63 -7.94
N ASP A 535 -21.29 -9.69 -8.65
CA ASP A 535 -20.62 -8.82 -9.61
C ASP A 535 -20.49 -7.40 -9.06
N LEU A 536 -19.86 -6.50 -9.83
CA LEU A 536 -19.66 -5.12 -9.39
C LEU A 536 -20.98 -4.38 -9.17
N SER A 537 -22.03 -4.70 -9.94
CA SER A 537 -23.35 -4.09 -9.78
C SER A 537 -24.01 -4.48 -8.46
N THR A 538 -23.80 -5.74 -8.03
CA THR A 538 -24.31 -6.26 -6.76
C THR A 538 -23.53 -5.66 -5.59
N TRP A 539 -22.19 -5.59 -5.71
CA TRP A 539 -21.35 -4.94 -4.71
C TRP A 539 -21.65 -3.44 -4.56
N ALA A 540 -21.88 -2.73 -5.68
CA ALA A 540 -22.21 -1.30 -5.65
C ALA A 540 -23.45 -1.00 -4.79
N LYS A 541 -24.41 -1.94 -4.72
CA LYS A 541 -25.67 -1.81 -3.99
C LYS A 541 -25.55 -1.99 -2.47
N LEU A 542 -24.36 -2.29 -1.92
CA LEU A 542 -24.19 -2.37 -0.46
C LEU A 542 -24.69 -1.08 0.22
N TYR A 543 -24.33 0.06 -0.35
CA TYR A 543 -24.81 1.39 0.06
C TYR A 543 -24.70 2.36 -1.10
N ASN A 544 -25.45 3.46 -1.07
CA ASN A 544 -25.29 4.56 -2.02
C ASN A 544 -24.46 5.66 -1.38
N ASP A 545 -23.45 6.13 -2.10
CA ASP A 545 -22.69 7.29 -1.65
C ASP A 545 -23.58 8.52 -1.58
N MET A 546 -23.38 9.33 -0.54
CA MET A 546 -23.93 10.68 -0.55
C MET A 546 -23.25 11.47 -1.68
N PRO A 547 -24.01 12.26 -2.45
CA PRO A 547 -23.43 13.26 -3.33
C PRO A 547 -22.38 14.09 -2.58
N SER A 548 -21.20 14.22 -3.18
CA SER A 548 -20.06 14.87 -2.54
C SER A 548 -19.25 15.70 -3.54
N LYS A 549 -18.46 16.64 -3.01
CA LYS A 549 -17.59 17.50 -3.79
C LYS A 549 -16.28 17.76 -3.06
N GLN A 550 -15.20 17.59 -3.79
CA GLN A 550 -13.87 18.03 -3.39
C GLN A 550 -13.49 19.27 -4.18
N ALA A 551 -12.94 20.27 -3.48
CA ALA A 551 -12.47 21.49 -4.09
C ALA A 551 -11.16 21.95 -3.44
N LYS A 552 -10.49 22.91 -4.09
CA LYS A 552 -9.26 23.53 -3.59
C LYS A 552 -9.37 25.05 -3.62
N VAL A 553 -8.81 25.69 -2.60
CA VAL A 553 -8.74 27.15 -2.47
C VAL A 553 -7.27 27.53 -2.30
N LYS A 554 -6.82 28.52 -3.07
CA LYS A 554 -5.49 29.13 -2.88
C LYS A 554 -5.57 30.16 -1.76
N VAL A 555 -4.62 30.12 -0.86
CA VAL A 555 -4.48 31.06 0.27
C VAL A 555 -3.05 31.59 0.28
N ALA A 556 -2.84 32.77 0.85
CA ALA A 556 -1.52 33.39 0.92
C ALA A 556 -0.57 32.61 1.84
N ASP A 557 -1.14 32.06 2.92
CA ASP A 557 -0.45 31.21 3.87
C ASP A 557 -1.42 30.12 4.34
N ARG A 558 -1.15 28.87 3.98
CA ARG A 558 -1.99 27.73 4.40
C ARG A 558 -1.83 27.37 5.88
N THR A 559 -0.77 27.83 6.54
CA THR A 559 -0.50 27.51 7.96
C THR A 559 -1.38 28.28 8.93
N VAL A 560 -2.14 29.27 8.44
CA VAL A 560 -3.17 29.96 9.21
C VAL A 560 -4.33 29.03 9.61
N ILE A 561 -4.49 27.90 8.90
CA ILE A 561 -5.48 26.87 9.21
C ILE A 561 -4.80 25.71 9.93
N SER A 562 -5.24 25.48 11.16
CA SER A 562 -4.93 24.27 11.94
C SER A 562 -6.17 23.42 12.08
N THR A 563 -5.99 22.10 12.19
CA THR A 563 -7.09 21.13 12.36
C THR A 563 -6.94 20.33 13.64
N ASN A 564 -7.97 19.58 14.01
CA ASN A 564 -7.87 18.51 14.99
C ASN A 564 -7.08 17.30 14.44
N ASP A 565 -6.80 16.33 15.29
CA ASP A 565 -5.90 15.20 15.00
C ASP A 565 -6.33 14.33 13.83
N ASN A 566 -7.63 14.26 13.54
CA ASN A 566 -8.20 13.49 12.43
C ASN A 566 -8.69 14.36 11.26
N GLU A 567 -8.36 15.65 11.26
CA GLU A 567 -8.64 16.61 10.19
C GLU A 567 -10.14 16.76 9.84
N THR A 568 -11.03 16.44 10.78
CA THR A 568 -12.49 16.58 10.62
C THR A 568 -13.02 17.97 10.97
N ALA A 569 -12.24 18.78 11.68
CA ALA A 569 -12.59 20.15 12.05
C ALA A 569 -11.37 21.07 12.08
N ALA A 570 -11.56 22.32 11.68
CA ALA A 570 -10.59 23.37 11.89
C ALA A 570 -10.56 23.77 13.37
N THR A 571 -9.37 23.90 13.94
CA THR A 571 -9.14 24.40 15.31
C THR A 571 -8.68 25.85 15.30
N ALA A 572 -8.08 26.31 14.20
CA ALA A 572 -7.77 27.71 13.95
C ALA A 572 -7.96 28.07 12.46
N PRO A 573 -8.43 29.29 12.14
CA PRO A 573 -9.06 30.22 13.08
C PRO A 573 -10.43 29.69 13.55
N VAL A 574 -10.79 29.90 14.82
CA VAL A 574 -12.06 29.39 15.40
C VAL A 574 -13.28 29.86 14.60
N SER A 575 -13.23 31.10 14.11
CA SER A 575 -14.29 31.69 13.27
C SER A 575 -14.59 30.88 12.01
N LEU A 576 -13.60 30.20 11.43
CA LEU A 576 -13.80 29.35 10.25
C LEU A 576 -14.66 28.14 10.60
N GLN A 577 -14.34 27.42 11.67
CA GLN A 577 -15.11 26.23 12.05
C GLN A 577 -16.53 26.59 12.50
N THR A 578 -16.72 27.70 13.21
CA THR A 578 -18.06 28.21 13.55
C THR A 578 -18.88 28.49 12.31
N ALA A 579 -18.30 29.16 11.30
CA ALA A 579 -19.01 29.46 10.06
C ALA A 579 -19.33 28.20 9.23
N LEU A 580 -18.39 27.24 9.17
CA LEU A 580 -18.63 25.94 8.52
C LEU A 580 -19.76 25.17 9.21
N GLN A 581 -19.82 25.19 10.55
CA GLN A 581 -20.91 24.56 11.30
C GLN A 581 -22.26 25.21 10.97
N SER A 582 -22.33 26.55 10.94
CA SER A 582 -23.56 27.25 10.55
C SER A 582 -24.01 26.89 9.13
N ALA A 583 -23.08 26.76 8.17
CA ALA A 583 -23.39 26.35 6.81
C ALA A 583 -23.93 24.91 6.74
N MET A 584 -23.33 23.98 7.50
CA MET A 584 -23.82 22.60 7.61
C MET A 584 -25.22 22.53 8.24
N ASP A 585 -25.46 23.28 9.30
CA ASP A 585 -26.76 23.32 9.98
C ASP A 585 -27.84 23.92 9.07
N ALA A 586 -27.52 24.99 8.33
CA ALA A 586 -28.42 25.58 7.35
C ALA A 586 -28.75 24.59 6.22
N MET A 587 -27.76 23.85 5.71
CA MET A 587 -27.98 22.82 4.69
C MET A 587 -28.87 21.68 5.22
N ALA A 588 -28.66 21.24 6.46
CA ALA A 588 -29.47 20.21 7.09
C ALA A 588 -30.95 20.62 7.20
N LEU A 589 -31.22 21.90 7.51
CA LEU A 589 -32.57 22.46 7.54
C LEU A 589 -33.20 22.52 6.14
N GLN A 590 -32.41 22.92 5.12
CA GLN A 590 -32.89 22.98 3.73
C GLN A 590 -33.26 21.60 3.17
N GLU A 591 -32.53 20.54 3.54
CA GLU A 591 -32.78 19.18 3.09
C GLU A 591 -33.84 18.43 3.93
N GLY A 592 -34.51 19.12 4.87
CA GLY A 592 -35.68 18.60 5.57
C GLY A 592 -35.41 17.50 6.60
N GLY A 593 -34.15 17.29 7.00
CA GLY A 593 -33.77 16.47 8.16
C GLY A 593 -33.99 14.95 8.09
N ASN A 594 -34.54 14.42 6.98
CA ASN A 594 -34.87 12.99 6.84
C ASN A 594 -33.70 12.11 6.36
N GLY A 595 -32.60 12.72 5.91
CA GLY A 595 -31.38 12.03 5.47
C GLY A 595 -30.22 12.16 6.47
N PRO A 596 -29.07 11.51 6.19
CA PRO A 596 -27.84 11.80 6.90
C PRO A 596 -27.54 13.31 6.95
N LYS A 597 -26.88 13.75 8.03
CA LYS A 597 -26.51 15.15 8.18
C LYS A 597 -25.46 15.53 7.14
N PRO A 598 -25.63 16.65 6.40
CA PRO A 598 -24.58 17.22 5.56
C PRO A 598 -23.31 17.43 6.37
N ARG A 599 -22.16 17.21 5.72
CA ARG A 599 -20.84 17.32 6.37
C ARG A 599 -19.89 18.08 5.47
N CYS A 600 -19.11 18.97 6.07
CA CYS A 600 -18.08 19.76 5.41
C CYS A 600 -16.87 19.93 6.32
N PHE A 601 -15.67 19.83 5.75
CA PHE A 601 -14.43 20.14 6.45
C PHE A 601 -13.40 20.77 5.51
N VAL A 602 -12.41 21.41 6.12
CA VAL A 602 -11.31 22.07 5.41
C VAL A 602 -9.98 21.73 6.06
N ARG A 603 -8.93 21.57 5.25
CA ARG A 603 -7.57 21.32 5.75
C ARG A 603 -6.48 21.86 4.82
N PRO A 604 -5.31 22.25 5.34
CA PRO A 604 -4.17 22.57 4.50
C PRO A 604 -3.71 21.31 3.73
N SER A 605 -3.42 21.46 2.44
CA SER A 605 -2.80 20.39 1.65
C SER A 605 -1.36 20.16 2.12
N GLY A 606 -0.92 18.90 2.20
CA GLY A 606 0.46 18.56 2.54
C GLY A 606 1.42 18.53 1.34
N THR A 607 0.89 18.61 0.13
CA THR A 607 1.63 18.42 -1.13
C THR A 607 1.53 19.62 -2.08
N GLU A 608 0.66 20.57 -1.78
CA GLU A 608 0.38 21.75 -2.61
C GLU A 608 0.20 22.95 -1.70
N ASP A 609 0.51 24.14 -2.20
CA ASP A 609 0.22 25.40 -1.49
C ASP A 609 -1.24 25.81 -1.69
N ALA A 610 -2.14 25.04 -1.06
CA ALA A 610 -3.58 25.19 -1.15
C ALA A 610 -4.28 24.58 0.07
N VAL A 611 -5.54 24.95 0.26
CA VAL A 611 -6.47 24.37 1.23
C VAL A 611 -7.45 23.46 0.50
N ARG A 612 -7.65 22.26 1.00
CA ARG A 612 -8.65 21.31 0.50
C ARG A 612 -9.98 21.54 1.22
N VAL A 613 -11.07 21.50 0.46
CA VAL A 613 -12.44 21.59 0.93
C VAL A 613 -13.15 20.30 0.51
N TYR A 614 -13.86 19.69 1.44
CA TYR A 614 -14.74 18.55 1.17
C TYR A 614 -16.13 18.87 1.69
N ALA A 615 -17.16 18.56 0.90
CA ALA A 615 -18.55 18.62 1.34
C ALA A 615 -19.35 17.42 0.81
N GLU A 616 -20.29 16.93 1.61
CA GLU A 616 -21.29 15.92 1.24
C GLU A 616 -22.67 16.32 1.78
N ALA A 617 -23.73 15.96 1.04
CA ALA A 617 -25.12 16.28 1.39
C ALA A 617 -26.07 15.23 0.78
N ASN A 618 -27.38 15.34 1.02
CA ASN A 618 -28.37 14.40 0.48
C ASN A 618 -28.66 14.60 -1.02
N SER A 619 -28.20 15.72 -1.60
CA SER A 619 -28.35 16.03 -3.02
C SER A 619 -27.06 16.60 -3.62
N GLN A 620 -26.86 16.40 -4.93
CA GLN A 620 -25.70 16.97 -5.63
C GLN A 620 -25.70 18.50 -5.54
N ARG A 621 -26.87 19.14 -5.67
CA ARG A 621 -27.04 20.58 -5.47
C ARG A 621 -26.63 21.01 -4.06
N GLY A 622 -27.00 20.26 -3.03
CA GLY A 622 -26.64 20.53 -1.64
C GLY A 622 -25.12 20.45 -1.44
N ALA A 623 -24.48 19.39 -1.93
CA ALA A 623 -23.03 19.22 -1.84
C ALA A 623 -22.27 20.32 -2.60
N ASP A 624 -22.74 20.68 -3.80
CA ASP A 624 -22.18 21.78 -4.60
C ASP A 624 -22.30 23.14 -3.88
N THR A 625 -23.46 23.38 -3.26
CA THR A 625 -23.74 24.63 -2.53
C THR A 625 -22.86 24.73 -1.29
N LEU A 626 -22.83 23.67 -0.47
CA LEU A 626 -22.04 23.63 0.76
C LEU A 626 -20.53 23.74 0.49
N ALA A 627 -20.02 23.06 -0.54
CA ALA A 627 -18.63 23.21 -0.97
C ALA A 627 -18.31 24.65 -1.40
N SER A 628 -19.20 25.28 -2.18
CA SER A 628 -19.00 26.65 -2.66
C SER A 628 -19.01 27.66 -1.51
N GLU A 629 -19.89 27.48 -0.53
CA GLU A 629 -19.93 28.30 0.68
C GLU A 629 -18.66 28.11 1.53
N ALA A 630 -18.22 26.87 1.75
CA ALA A 630 -16.97 26.59 2.46
C ALA A 630 -15.75 27.19 1.75
N MET A 631 -15.68 27.15 0.42
CA MET A 631 -14.61 27.80 -0.34
C MET A 631 -14.60 29.32 -0.14
N MET A 632 -15.79 29.96 -0.14
CA MET A 632 -15.94 31.39 0.15
C MET A 632 -15.50 31.74 1.58
N LEU A 633 -15.86 30.92 2.55
CA LEU A 633 -15.45 31.10 3.96
C LEU A 633 -13.93 31.00 4.11
N VAL A 634 -13.28 30.01 3.48
CA VAL A 634 -11.81 29.91 3.47
C VAL A 634 -11.19 31.15 2.82
N HIS A 635 -11.71 31.59 1.67
CA HIS A 635 -11.17 32.76 0.97
C HIS A 635 -11.27 34.04 1.84
N LYS A 636 -12.42 34.26 2.47
CA LYS A 636 -12.69 35.44 3.30
C LYS A 636 -11.95 35.43 4.64
N LEU A 637 -11.90 34.29 5.32
CA LEU A 637 -11.43 34.19 6.71
C LEU A 637 -9.95 33.77 6.83
N CYS A 638 -9.35 33.26 5.75
CA CYS A 638 -8.00 32.68 5.78
C CYS A 638 -7.07 33.25 4.69
N GLY A 639 -7.35 34.46 4.19
CA GLY A 639 -6.46 35.15 3.25
C GLY A 639 -6.40 34.49 1.88
N GLY A 640 -7.55 34.20 1.28
CA GLY A 640 -7.64 33.65 -0.06
C GLY A 640 -6.97 34.54 -1.12
N VAL A 641 -6.32 33.91 -2.10
CA VAL A 641 -5.59 34.61 -3.18
C VAL A 641 -6.23 34.32 -4.53
N GLY A 642 -6.27 35.32 -5.40
CA GLY A 642 -6.90 35.25 -6.71
C GLY A 642 -8.39 35.58 -6.66
N SER A 643 -9.09 35.30 -7.77
CA SER A 643 -10.53 35.56 -7.86
C SER A 643 -11.31 34.78 -6.81
N PRO A 644 -12.25 35.42 -6.09
CA PRO A 644 -13.11 34.71 -5.15
C PRO A 644 -13.85 33.56 -5.84
N PRO A 645 -14.06 32.42 -5.15
CA PRO A 645 -14.91 31.35 -5.64
C PRO A 645 -16.29 31.91 -6.01
N LYS A 646 -16.83 31.55 -7.19
CA LYS A 646 -18.18 31.97 -7.58
C LYS A 646 -19.20 31.32 -6.65
N SER A 647 -20.16 32.09 -6.13
CA SER A 647 -21.27 31.50 -5.37
C SER A 647 -22.17 30.70 -6.31
N PHE A 648 -22.57 29.49 -5.90
CA PHE A 648 -23.47 28.65 -6.69
C PHE A 648 -24.85 29.29 -6.89
N LEU A 649 -25.25 30.17 -5.97
CA LEU A 649 -26.53 30.88 -5.99
C LEU A 649 -26.61 32.02 -7.01
N ALA A 650 -25.48 32.50 -7.55
CA ALA A 650 -25.48 33.63 -8.49
C ALA A 650 -25.86 33.26 -9.95
N ASN A 651 -25.97 31.96 -10.28
CA ASN A 651 -26.26 31.48 -11.65
C ASN A 651 -27.60 30.73 -11.78
N SER A 652 -28.50 30.83 -10.79
CA SER A 652 -29.81 30.15 -10.83
C SER A 652 -31.00 31.12 -10.71
N LEU A 653 -30.78 32.39 -11.06
CA LEU A 653 -31.83 33.38 -11.32
C LEU A 653 -31.81 33.78 -12.79
#